data_AF-A0AA37WNC4-F1
#
_entry.id   AF-A0AA37WNC4-F1
#
_cell.length_a   1.000
_cell.length_b   1.000
_cell.length_c   1.000
_cell.angle_alpha   90.00
_cell.angle_beta   90.00
_cell.angle_gamma   90.00
#
_symmetry.space_group_name_H-M   'P 1'
#
loop_
_entity.id
_entity.type
_entity.pdbx_description
1 polymer ?
#
loop_
_entity_poly.entity_id
_entity_poly.type
_entity_poly.pdbx_seq_one_letter_code
_entity_poly.pdbx_strand_id
1 'polypeptide(L)'
;MRSSLVAGMLAILSACGGSSSDSSNGSSTGDEPDITVEDIPIAYVRRSLPFDENEDFIPSDAFDLVQFTPGAELFVRIRAAATADEVNVTGDLFEEGELYDVKDLSVSNDGSKLLFALRAPELENVDDDEQPTWNIWEYNLEEDSLRRIIADDITAEEGQDINPSYLPDGRIVFSSNRQIRSKAILLDDNKPQYEAQTEDGMDDAFVLHVMDENGTNLSQLTYNQSHDFQPTVLPTGEIAYLRWDNLNRNNRLSLYTTRPDGQDTMSLYGYNSQSTGTEGSNAIIDQPKPMSDDRLLAILRTEESRRWGGDIITIDYANYSDRNQANLDLLNTENPGEEGDGQRSLSTGDIIVDEDDLTISRNGYFAAAHDLFDNTPRLLVSWTDCRLQDPNSEAILACTEENLAIEGITEAPPLYGLWIYNLEIGTLQPIFVPEEGVMYSDVAAFANRTEDLFLADRQGGIELDQDQVDDGLAQLHIRNVYEVEGIDTSEVGIGVLADPAQTPADERPALFLKIEKAVSMPDDDTLDFDRAYIGVARTMREIIGYAPVEPDGSVLTLIPADVALAISIVDQNARRVSDSSTTWIQARPGEVIDSHGLNITQRRRDQFQASTNTGAPVDGYNFPNTEPLLIGSSGQTMAQTYAQSTDAIRAPSVDIIFNDDWTDPAVRAKDDSFEYRYNDLLTPAPASEGCISEWSASCRVIVNYPDHIQPLWELPRQTLDDMNNVIADNTCTLCHNTRDAMGAQQVPAGQLELTASPLDTDNRVRSYLELLANDNEDEIVDGALVERTEERVVTDENGNIVYQTDNDGNLILDADNNPIPEVELITFPITRTMTSGNALNSRFFEIFDPATSNNFEYDHNGALSDAELRLLSEWLDIGGQYYNNPFDAPLD
;
A
#
# COMPACT_ATOMS: atom_id res chain seq x y z
N MET A 1 -79.87 -1.17 10.63
CA MET A 1 -80.56 -0.54 9.48
C MET A 1 -79.91 -1.11 8.23
N ARG A 2 -80.56 -2.05 7.52
CA ARG A 2 -81.14 -1.88 6.15
C ARG A 2 -80.08 -1.36 5.16
N SER A 3 -79.65 -2.00 4.08
CA SER A 3 -80.26 -2.96 3.10
C SER A 3 -79.11 -3.61 2.28
N SER A 4 -79.02 -4.93 2.04
CA SER A 4 -79.60 -5.75 0.94
C SER A 4 -79.24 -5.32 -0.51
N LEU A 5 -78.49 -6.15 -1.26
CA LEU A 5 -78.95 -7.04 -2.37
C LEU A 5 -77.74 -7.75 -3.07
N VAL A 6 -77.66 -9.10 -3.07
CA VAL A 6 -78.00 -10.07 -4.17
C VAL A 6 -76.90 -10.13 -5.26
N ALA A 7 -76.01 -11.14 -5.29
CA ALA A 7 -76.14 -12.56 -5.70
C ALA A 7 -76.05 -12.81 -7.23
N GLY A 8 -75.09 -13.67 -7.61
CA GLY A 8 -74.98 -14.32 -8.92
C GLY A 8 -74.08 -15.56 -8.78
N MET A 9 -74.70 -16.73 -8.78
CA MET A 9 -74.14 -18.07 -8.61
C MET A 9 -74.52 -18.91 -9.84
N LEU A 10 -73.64 -19.82 -10.28
CA LEU A 10 -73.82 -21.08 -11.05
C LEU A 10 -72.69 -21.22 -12.09
N ALA A 11 -72.19 -22.41 -12.47
CA ALA A 11 -72.13 -23.76 -11.92
C ALA A 11 -71.34 -24.61 -12.95
N ILE A 12 -70.35 -25.37 -12.45
CA ILE A 12 -70.09 -26.81 -12.63
C ILE A 12 -70.33 -27.45 -14.02
N LEU A 13 -69.28 -28.07 -14.56
CA LEU A 13 -69.41 -29.39 -15.21
C LEU A 13 -68.18 -30.28 -14.95
N SER A 14 -68.51 -31.46 -14.43
CA SER A 14 -67.68 -32.62 -14.09
C SER A 14 -67.26 -33.45 -15.30
N ALA A 15 -66.10 -34.11 -15.22
CA ALA A 15 -65.91 -35.43 -15.83
C ALA A 15 -65.02 -36.31 -14.93
N CYS A 16 -65.52 -37.52 -14.65
CA CYS A 16 -64.97 -38.55 -13.78
C CYS A 16 -64.01 -39.50 -14.50
N GLY A 17 -63.13 -40.13 -13.71
CA GLY A 17 -62.62 -41.50 -13.88
C GLY A 17 -61.11 -41.58 -13.64
N GLY A 18 -60.54 -42.31 -12.69
CA GLY A 18 -61.05 -43.23 -11.68
C GLY A 18 -60.00 -44.32 -11.39
N SER A 19 -59.61 -44.48 -10.11
CA SER A 19 -59.00 -45.68 -9.46
C SER A 19 -57.58 -46.08 -9.94
N SER A 20 -56.56 -46.22 -9.06
CA SER A 20 -56.50 -47.19 -7.95
C SER A 20 -55.43 -46.88 -6.89
N SER A 21 -55.82 -47.09 -5.62
CA SER A 21 -55.08 -47.43 -4.38
C SER A 21 -53.54 -47.60 -4.40
N ASP A 22 -52.83 -46.95 -3.47
CA ASP A 22 -52.51 -47.57 -2.18
C ASP A 22 -52.08 -46.54 -1.11
N SER A 23 -52.30 -46.92 0.15
CA SER A 23 -52.20 -46.12 1.37
C SER A 23 -50.79 -46.02 1.95
N SER A 24 -50.38 -44.85 2.44
CA SER A 24 -49.95 -44.68 3.84
C SER A 24 -49.82 -43.20 4.25
N ASN A 25 -50.19 -42.94 5.51
CA ASN A 25 -50.27 -41.65 6.20
C ASN A 25 -48.96 -40.85 6.27
N GLY A 26 -49.08 -39.53 6.17
CA GLY A 26 -48.12 -38.55 6.69
C GLY A 26 -48.61 -37.13 6.44
N SER A 27 -49.25 -36.52 7.44
CA SER A 27 -49.76 -35.15 7.42
C SER A 27 -48.62 -34.13 7.51
N SER A 28 -48.65 -33.18 6.57
CA SER A 28 -47.99 -31.87 6.49
C SER A 28 -47.65 -31.18 7.81
N THR A 29 -46.53 -30.42 7.82
CA THR A 29 -46.54 -28.94 7.91
C THR A 29 -45.14 -28.38 7.62
N GLY A 30 -45.03 -27.49 6.62
CA GLY A 30 -43.93 -26.54 6.46
C GLY A 30 -42.97 -26.79 5.29
N ASP A 31 -43.48 -26.95 4.07
CA ASP A 31 -42.62 -26.86 2.88
C ASP A 31 -42.54 -25.38 2.49
N GLU A 32 -41.39 -24.75 2.74
CA GLU A 32 -40.95 -23.62 1.93
C GLU A 32 -40.76 -24.11 0.48
N PRO A 33 -41.09 -23.29 -0.54
CA PRO A 33 -40.83 -23.68 -1.91
C PRO A 33 -39.32 -23.86 -2.12
N ASP A 34 -38.93 -25.06 -2.53
CA ASP A 34 -37.57 -25.41 -2.96
C ASP A 34 -37.24 -24.60 -4.23
N ILE A 35 -36.53 -23.47 -4.06
CA ILE A 35 -36.12 -22.57 -5.14
C ILE A 35 -35.04 -23.29 -5.95
N THR A 36 -35.29 -23.54 -7.23
CA THR A 36 -34.26 -24.10 -8.12
C THR A 36 -33.42 -22.96 -8.70
N VAL A 37 -32.18 -23.21 -9.14
CA VAL A 37 -31.33 -22.15 -9.77
C VAL A 37 -31.97 -21.53 -11.01
N GLU A 38 -32.85 -22.26 -11.68
CA GLU A 38 -33.69 -21.70 -12.75
C GLU A 38 -34.73 -20.68 -12.25
N ASP A 39 -34.73 -20.30 -10.97
CA ASP A 39 -35.64 -19.32 -10.37
C ASP A 39 -34.90 -18.12 -9.73
N ILE A 40 -33.55 -18.09 -9.72
CA ILE A 40 -32.77 -16.97 -9.16
C ILE A 40 -32.56 -15.90 -10.23
N PRO A 41 -32.98 -14.64 -10.02
CA PRO A 41 -32.70 -13.56 -10.96
C PRO A 41 -31.19 -13.30 -11.05
N ILE A 42 -30.73 -12.96 -12.25
CA ILE A 42 -29.31 -12.68 -12.51
C ILE A 42 -29.15 -11.33 -13.21
N ALA A 43 -28.04 -10.67 -12.92
CA ALA A 43 -27.55 -9.51 -13.66
C ALA A 43 -26.22 -9.82 -14.33
N TYR A 44 -25.96 -9.17 -15.46
CA TYR A 44 -24.66 -9.24 -16.12
C TYR A 44 -24.41 -7.98 -16.94
N VAL A 45 -23.14 -7.61 -17.05
CA VAL A 45 -22.69 -6.57 -17.99
C VAL A 45 -22.39 -7.23 -19.32
N ARG A 46 -23.04 -6.78 -20.38
CA ARG A 46 -22.77 -7.19 -21.76
C ARG A 46 -22.05 -6.05 -22.47
N ARG A 47 -20.91 -6.33 -23.09
CA ARG A 47 -20.16 -5.33 -23.88
C ARG A 47 -19.63 -5.90 -25.17
N SER A 48 -19.34 -5.03 -26.13
CA SER A 48 -18.51 -5.40 -27.27
C SER A 48 -17.09 -5.75 -26.80
N LEU A 49 -16.41 -6.66 -27.50
CA LEU A 49 -14.99 -6.91 -27.26
C LEU A 49 -14.20 -5.61 -27.47
N PRO A 50 -13.29 -5.26 -26.56
CA PRO A 50 -12.63 -3.97 -26.58
C PRO A 50 -11.47 -3.99 -27.58
N PHE A 51 -11.61 -3.19 -28.63
CA PHE A 51 -10.59 -2.96 -29.65
C PHE A 51 -10.35 -1.47 -29.81
N ASP A 52 -9.10 -1.07 -30.02
CA ASP A 52 -8.74 0.29 -30.35
C ASP A 52 -9.03 0.61 -31.84
N GLU A 53 -8.72 1.84 -32.26
CA GLU A 53 -8.91 2.28 -33.66
C GLU A 53 -8.05 1.50 -34.68
N ASN A 54 -7.01 0.80 -34.22
CA ASN A 54 -6.11 0.00 -35.05
C ASN A 54 -6.53 -1.48 -35.12
N GLU A 55 -7.68 -1.84 -34.53
CA GLU A 55 -8.16 -3.21 -34.36
C GLU A 55 -7.29 -4.05 -33.40
N ASP A 56 -6.50 -3.41 -32.54
CA ASP A 56 -5.72 -4.06 -31.48
C ASP A 56 -6.60 -4.23 -30.23
N PHE A 57 -6.53 -5.41 -29.62
CA PHE A 57 -7.35 -5.73 -28.45
C PHE A 57 -6.83 -4.97 -27.21
N ILE A 58 -7.72 -4.25 -26.52
CA ILE A 58 -7.36 -3.44 -25.35
C ILE A 58 -7.29 -4.37 -24.11
N PRO A 59 -6.13 -4.52 -23.46
CA PRO A 59 -6.01 -5.30 -22.23
C PRO A 59 -6.77 -4.66 -21.06
N SER A 60 -7.17 -5.48 -20.08
CA SER A 60 -7.67 -5.01 -18.80
C SER A 60 -6.51 -4.90 -17.81
N ASP A 61 -6.24 -3.69 -17.34
CA ASP A 61 -5.28 -3.42 -16.27
C ASP A 61 -6.02 -3.38 -14.93
N ALA A 62 -5.48 -4.04 -13.91
CA ALA A 62 -6.04 -4.02 -12.57
C ALA A 62 -5.75 -2.72 -11.80
N PHE A 63 -4.76 -1.93 -12.23
CA PHE A 63 -4.37 -0.67 -11.61
C PHE A 63 -4.91 0.56 -12.35
N ASP A 64 -5.28 0.45 -13.63
CA ASP A 64 -6.07 1.48 -14.33
C ASP A 64 -7.54 1.43 -13.89
N LEU A 65 -7.82 2.06 -12.75
CA LEU A 65 -9.14 2.05 -12.13
C LEU A 65 -10.17 2.93 -12.85
N VAL A 66 -9.73 3.88 -13.67
CA VAL A 66 -10.58 4.79 -14.43
C VAL A 66 -10.81 4.33 -15.87
N GLN A 67 -10.12 3.27 -16.32
CA GLN A 67 -10.19 2.70 -17.66
C GLN A 67 -11.61 2.73 -18.23
N PHE A 68 -11.81 3.49 -19.30
CA PHE A 68 -13.08 3.60 -19.99
C PHE A 68 -13.13 2.71 -21.23
N THR A 69 -14.03 1.73 -21.22
CA THR A 69 -14.24 0.78 -22.31
C THR A 69 -15.68 0.89 -22.84
N PRO A 70 -15.96 1.88 -23.69
CA PRO A 70 -17.32 2.20 -24.10
C PRO A 70 -18.02 1.04 -24.82
N GLY A 71 -19.34 0.93 -24.63
CA GLY A 71 -20.18 -0.09 -25.26
C GLY A 71 -20.63 -1.20 -24.32
N ALA A 72 -20.68 -0.93 -23.01
CA ALA A 72 -21.19 -1.85 -22.01
C ALA A 72 -22.62 -1.47 -21.57
N GLU A 73 -23.46 -2.49 -21.40
CA GLU A 73 -24.86 -2.35 -21.02
C GLU A 73 -25.20 -3.35 -19.90
N LEU A 74 -26.07 -2.95 -18.97
CA LEU A 74 -26.53 -3.81 -17.88
C LEU A 74 -27.80 -4.56 -18.25
N PHE A 75 -27.77 -5.88 -18.10
CA PHE A 75 -28.93 -6.74 -18.32
C PHE A 75 -29.36 -7.45 -17.05
N VAL A 76 -30.67 -7.62 -16.91
CA VAL A 76 -31.29 -8.45 -15.87
C VAL A 76 -32.19 -9.50 -16.49
N ARG A 77 -32.14 -10.71 -15.93
CA ARG A 77 -33.09 -11.80 -16.20
C ARG A 77 -33.76 -12.20 -14.89
N ILE A 78 -35.08 -12.36 -14.91
CA ILE A 78 -35.85 -12.79 -13.72
C ILE A 78 -35.52 -14.21 -13.25
N ARG A 79 -34.73 -14.95 -14.04
CA ARG A 79 -34.18 -16.26 -13.68
C ARG A 79 -33.00 -16.65 -14.56
N ALA A 80 -32.09 -17.46 -14.02
CA ALA A 80 -30.93 -18.04 -14.72
C ALA A 80 -31.30 -19.20 -15.68
N ALA A 81 -32.23 -18.97 -16.62
CA ALA A 81 -32.69 -19.98 -17.58
C ALA A 81 -32.64 -19.46 -19.02
N ALA A 82 -32.35 -20.35 -19.98
CA ALA A 82 -32.26 -20.04 -21.41
C ALA A 82 -33.56 -19.50 -22.04
N THR A 83 -34.69 -19.71 -21.37
CA THR A 83 -36.01 -19.24 -21.82
C THR A 83 -36.46 -17.96 -21.12
N ALA A 84 -35.64 -17.39 -20.22
CA ALA A 84 -35.96 -16.14 -19.55
C ALA A 84 -35.84 -14.95 -20.51
N ASP A 85 -36.78 -14.01 -20.42
CA ASP A 85 -36.68 -12.72 -21.09
C ASP A 85 -35.57 -11.89 -20.43
N GLU A 86 -34.87 -11.10 -21.24
CA GLU A 86 -33.84 -10.16 -20.79
C GLU A 86 -34.35 -8.73 -20.82
N VAL A 87 -33.97 -7.95 -19.81
CA VAL A 87 -34.29 -6.53 -19.68
C VAL A 87 -32.98 -5.75 -19.72
N ASN A 88 -32.86 -4.80 -20.66
CA ASN A 88 -31.76 -3.84 -20.68
C ASN A 88 -32.08 -2.73 -19.67
N VAL A 89 -31.37 -2.70 -18.55
CA VAL A 89 -31.62 -1.77 -17.44
C VAL A 89 -31.13 -0.36 -17.79
N THR A 90 -30.02 -0.26 -18.51
CA THR A 90 -29.37 1.03 -18.83
C THR A 90 -29.71 1.56 -20.22
N GLY A 91 -30.38 0.78 -21.06
CA GLY A 91 -30.63 1.09 -22.47
C GLY A 91 -31.43 2.35 -22.75
N ASP A 92 -32.20 2.86 -21.78
CA ASP A 92 -32.99 4.09 -21.90
C ASP A 92 -32.33 5.31 -21.22
N LEU A 93 -31.11 5.18 -20.68
CA LEU A 93 -30.42 6.28 -19.98
C LEU A 93 -29.91 7.38 -20.92
N PHE A 94 -29.41 6.99 -22.09
CA PHE A 94 -28.77 7.88 -23.06
C PHE A 94 -29.45 7.82 -24.43
N GLU A 95 -29.11 8.74 -25.32
CA GLU A 95 -29.67 8.74 -26.68
C GLU A 95 -29.20 7.50 -27.47
N GLU A 96 -30.02 7.06 -28.43
CA GLU A 96 -29.71 5.86 -29.23
C GLU A 96 -28.39 6.04 -30.01
N GLY A 97 -27.41 5.17 -29.73
CA GLY A 97 -26.09 5.18 -30.37
C GLY A 97 -24.97 5.80 -29.53
N GLU A 98 -25.30 6.44 -28.40
CA GLU A 98 -24.31 6.90 -27.43
C GLU A 98 -23.67 5.72 -26.70
N LEU A 99 -22.34 5.75 -26.55
CA LEU A 99 -21.58 4.68 -25.92
C LEU A 99 -21.17 5.07 -24.51
N TYR A 100 -21.59 4.26 -23.53
CA TYR A 100 -21.27 4.40 -22.12
C TYR A 100 -20.64 3.10 -21.60
N ASP A 101 -20.14 3.12 -20.37
CA ASP A 101 -19.51 1.94 -19.76
C ASP A 101 -20.13 1.63 -18.39
N VAL A 102 -20.13 0.35 -18.02
CA VAL A 102 -20.74 -0.23 -16.82
C VAL A 102 -19.85 -1.33 -16.26
N LYS A 103 -19.57 -1.30 -14.96
CA LYS A 103 -18.80 -2.33 -14.25
C LYS A 103 -19.22 -2.45 -12.77
N ASP A 104 -18.62 -3.39 -12.06
CA ASP A 104 -18.67 -3.51 -10.59
C ASP A 104 -20.05 -3.82 -9.98
N LEU A 105 -20.67 -4.92 -10.42
CA LEU A 105 -21.96 -5.38 -9.93
C LEU A 105 -21.90 -5.88 -8.47
N SER A 106 -22.73 -5.28 -7.61
CA SER A 106 -22.88 -5.70 -6.21
C SER A 106 -24.34 -5.72 -5.76
N VAL A 107 -24.79 -6.89 -5.30
CA VAL A 107 -26.19 -7.13 -4.90
C VAL A 107 -26.39 -6.84 -3.41
N SER A 108 -27.54 -6.27 -3.04
CA SER A 108 -27.93 -6.04 -1.65
C SER A 108 -28.13 -7.34 -0.89
N ASN A 109 -27.97 -7.30 0.44
CA ASN A 109 -28.06 -8.51 1.26
C ASN A 109 -29.44 -9.19 1.19
N ASP A 110 -30.51 -8.48 0.88
CA ASP A 110 -31.84 -9.09 0.70
C ASP A 110 -32.13 -9.55 -0.73
N GLY A 111 -31.19 -9.36 -1.67
CA GLY A 111 -31.34 -9.71 -3.08
C GLY A 111 -32.33 -8.82 -3.84
N SER A 112 -32.72 -7.67 -3.32
CA SER A 112 -33.73 -6.79 -3.95
C SER A 112 -33.15 -5.68 -4.82
N LYS A 113 -31.89 -5.31 -4.61
CA LYS A 113 -31.22 -4.19 -5.27
C LYS A 113 -29.83 -4.58 -5.78
N LEU A 114 -29.36 -3.82 -6.77
CA LEU A 114 -28.05 -3.97 -7.40
C LEU A 114 -27.37 -2.61 -7.49
N LEU A 115 -26.16 -2.49 -6.96
CA LEU A 115 -25.24 -1.38 -7.21
C LEU A 115 -24.31 -1.71 -8.39
N PHE A 116 -23.88 -0.66 -9.08
CA PHE A 116 -22.86 -0.74 -10.12
C PHE A 116 -22.25 0.64 -10.37
N ALA A 117 -21.08 0.67 -11.00
CA ALA A 117 -20.46 1.88 -11.51
C ALA A 117 -20.83 2.07 -12.99
N LEU A 118 -21.18 3.30 -13.37
CA LEU A 118 -21.46 3.68 -14.76
C LEU A 118 -20.80 5.02 -15.07
N ARG A 119 -20.12 5.08 -16.21
CA ARG A 119 -19.57 6.31 -16.78
C ARG A 119 -20.37 6.71 -18.02
N ALA A 120 -20.82 7.95 -18.06
CA ALA A 120 -21.59 8.49 -19.18
C ALA A 120 -20.74 8.59 -20.47
N PRO A 121 -21.38 8.76 -21.64
CA PRO A 121 -20.65 8.93 -22.90
C PRO A 121 -19.68 10.10 -22.89
N GLU A 122 -18.57 9.94 -23.61
CA GLU A 122 -17.58 11.01 -23.77
C GLU A 122 -18.19 12.26 -24.42
N LEU A 123 -17.78 13.40 -23.92
CA LEU A 123 -18.19 14.69 -24.44
C LEU A 123 -17.22 15.12 -25.55
N GLU A 124 -17.76 15.47 -26.72
CA GLU A 124 -16.93 15.95 -27.83
C GLU A 124 -16.37 17.35 -27.55
N ASN A 125 -15.07 17.55 -27.78
CA ASN A 125 -14.37 18.84 -27.71
C ASN A 125 -14.33 19.48 -26.31
N VAL A 126 -14.27 18.66 -25.26
CA VAL A 126 -13.93 19.11 -23.91
C VAL A 126 -12.58 18.53 -23.51
N ASP A 127 -11.94 19.13 -22.52
CA ASP A 127 -10.68 18.65 -21.96
C ASP A 127 -10.94 17.41 -21.07
N ASP A 128 -9.89 16.63 -20.75
CA ASP A 128 -10.05 15.34 -20.04
C ASP A 128 -10.63 15.50 -18.62
N ASP A 129 -10.34 16.63 -17.96
CA ASP A 129 -10.87 17.02 -16.65
C ASP A 129 -12.36 17.47 -16.68
N GLU A 130 -12.89 17.74 -17.88
CA GLU A 130 -14.30 18.03 -18.12
C GLU A 130 -15.10 16.79 -18.57
N GLN A 131 -14.43 15.65 -18.77
CA GLN A 131 -15.11 14.41 -19.14
C GLN A 131 -15.95 13.88 -17.96
N PRO A 132 -17.07 13.17 -18.23
CA PRO A 132 -17.84 12.54 -17.18
C PRO A 132 -17.02 11.55 -16.37
N THR A 133 -17.31 11.47 -15.09
CA THR A 133 -16.69 10.56 -14.13
C THR A 133 -17.51 9.29 -13.95
N TRP A 134 -16.89 8.26 -13.38
CA TRP A 134 -17.55 7.06 -12.89
C TRP A 134 -18.46 7.41 -11.72
N ASN A 135 -19.72 6.99 -11.82
CA ASN A 135 -20.75 7.26 -10.83
C ASN A 135 -21.38 5.98 -10.33
N ILE A 136 -21.84 5.96 -9.06
CA ILE A 136 -22.56 4.81 -8.48
C ILE A 136 -24.05 4.91 -8.76
N TRP A 137 -24.61 3.81 -9.29
CA TRP A 137 -26.02 3.65 -9.60
C TRP A 137 -26.63 2.49 -8.83
N GLU A 138 -27.94 2.56 -8.59
CA GLU A 138 -28.75 1.53 -7.95
C GLU A 138 -29.93 1.17 -8.85
N TYR A 139 -30.09 -0.13 -9.10
CA TYR A 139 -31.29 -0.71 -9.70
C TYR A 139 -32.08 -1.50 -8.65
N ASN A 140 -33.39 -1.22 -8.55
CA ASN A 140 -34.33 -1.97 -7.72
C ASN A 140 -35.11 -2.96 -8.58
N LEU A 141 -34.98 -4.25 -8.27
CA LEU A 141 -35.56 -5.33 -9.05
C LEU A 141 -37.10 -5.37 -8.98
N GLU A 142 -37.69 -5.08 -7.82
CA GLU A 142 -39.15 -5.15 -7.65
C GLU A 142 -39.85 -3.92 -8.25
N GLU A 143 -39.25 -2.74 -8.08
CA GLU A 143 -39.80 -1.48 -8.57
C GLU A 143 -39.51 -1.21 -10.04
N ASP A 144 -38.60 -1.97 -10.66
CA ASP A 144 -38.09 -1.75 -12.02
C ASP A 144 -37.64 -0.29 -12.19
N SER A 145 -36.80 0.15 -11.25
CA SER A 145 -36.39 1.56 -11.14
C SER A 145 -34.87 1.68 -11.03
N LEU A 146 -34.32 2.61 -11.80
CA LEU A 146 -32.90 2.92 -11.85
C LEU A 146 -32.66 4.35 -11.36
N ARG A 147 -31.65 4.56 -10.52
CA ARG A 147 -31.23 5.89 -10.05
C ARG A 147 -29.72 5.98 -9.87
N ARG A 148 -29.15 7.18 -10.08
CA ARG A 148 -27.80 7.53 -9.58
C ARG A 148 -27.90 7.79 -8.07
N ILE A 149 -26.95 7.28 -7.29
CA ILE A 149 -26.97 7.42 -5.83
C ILE A 149 -26.73 8.88 -5.41
N ILE A 150 -25.65 9.48 -5.89
CA ILE A 150 -25.40 10.92 -5.71
C ILE A 150 -26.21 11.66 -6.77
N ALA A 151 -27.33 12.25 -6.35
CA ALA A 151 -28.28 12.85 -7.29
C ALA A 151 -27.80 14.18 -7.89
N ASP A 152 -27.07 14.98 -7.12
CA ASP A 152 -26.57 16.30 -7.53
C ASP A 152 -25.42 16.16 -8.53
N ASP A 153 -25.57 16.72 -9.74
CA ASP A 153 -24.56 16.60 -10.81
C ASP A 153 -23.18 17.12 -10.38
N ILE A 154 -23.12 18.22 -9.62
CA ILE A 154 -21.83 18.80 -9.23
C ILE A 154 -21.11 17.86 -8.26
N THR A 155 -21.82 17.42 -7.21
CA THR A 155 -21.25 16.51 -6.22
C THR A 155 -20.90 15.15 -6.83
N ALA A 156 -21.71 14.67 -7.77
CA ALA A 156 -21.49 13.41 -8.46
C ALA A 156 -20.18 13.43 -9.25
N GLU A 157 -19.90 14.51 -9.98
CA GLU A 157 -18.70 14.64 -10.82
C GLU A 157 -17.44 15.13 -10.07
N GLU A 158 -17.47 15.27 -8.74
CA GLU A 158 -16.31 15.65 -7.92
C GLU A 158 -15.28 14.51 -7.72
N GLY A 159 -15.51 13.31 -8.27
CA GLY A 159 -14.54 12.22 -8.25
C GLY A 159 -15.05 10.95 -8.93
N GLN A 160 -14.13 10.02 -9.14
CA GLN A 160 -14.34 8.75 -9.83
C GLN A 160 -14.82 7.69 -8.82
N ASP A 161 -16.11 7.36 -8.80
CA ASP A 161 -16.68 6.43 -7.83
C ASP A 161 -16.94 5.05 -8.43
N ILE A 162 -16.20 4.05 -7.94
CA ILE A 162 -16.20 2.67 -8.47
C ILE A 162 -16.29 1.62 -7.36
N ASN A 163 -16.42 0.34 -7.76
CA ASN A 163 -16.48 -0.82 -6.87
C ASN A 163 -17.44 -0.68 -5.67
N PRO A 164 -18.74 -0.33 -5.87
CA PRO A 164 -19.67 -0.16 -4.77
C PRO A 164 -20.08 -1.49 -4.13
N SER A 165 -20.35 -1.48 -2.82
CA SER A 165 -20.91 -2.62 -2.09
C SER A 165 -21.81 -2.18 -0.94
N TYR A 166 -22.87 -2.96 -0.68
CA TYR A 166 -23.78 -2.70 0.43
C TYR A 166 -23.22 -3.16 1.75
N LEU A 167 -23.28 -2.30 2.76
CA LEU A 167 -23.10 -2.66 4.16
C LEU A 167 -24.41 -3.22 4.76
N PRO A 168 -24.35 -4.03 5.82
CA PRO A 168 -25.53 -4.64 6.42
C PRO A 168 -26.55 -3.64 7.00
N ASP A 169 -26.15 -2.39 7.25
CA ASP A 169 -27.03 -1.31 7.69
C ASP A 169 -27.63 -0.47 6.54
N GLY A 170 -27.34 -0.83 5.29
CA GLY A 170 -27.81 -0.15 4.09
C GLY A 170 -26.91 0.99 3.61
N ARG A 171 -25.83 1.32 4.34
CA ARG A 171 -24.78 2.21 3.81
C ARG A 171 -24.08 1.56 2.61
N ILE A 172 -23.36 2.37 1.84
CA ILE A 172 -22.62 1.95 0.67
C ILE A 172 -21.14 2.24 0.90
N VAL A 173 -20.29 1.21 0.84
CA VAL A 173 -18.84 1.34 0.75
C VAL A 173 -18.41 1.31 -0.71
N PHE A 174 -17.42 2.09 -1.10
CA PHE A 174 -16.93 2.17 -2.48
C PHE A 174 -15.49 2.68 -2.52
N SER A 175 -14.83 2.55 -3.67
CA SER A 175 -13.48 3.09 -3.91
C SER A 175 -13.56 4.38 -4.74
N SER A 176 -12.77 5.39 -4.39
CA SER A 176 -12.82 6.70 -5.04
C SER A 176 -11.55 7.54 -4.84
N ASN A 177 -11.22 8.40 -5.80
CA ASN A 177 -10.13 9.38 -5.72
C ASN A 177 -10.54 10.71 -5.04
N ARG A 178 -11.80 10.84 -4.56
CA ARG A 178 -12.28 12.08 -3.88
C ARG A 178 -11.41 12.54 -2.71
N GLN A 179 -10.86 11.60 -1.93
CA GLN A 179 -9.93 11.82 -0.82
C GLN A 179 -10.36 12.95 0.16
N ILE A 180 -11.65 13.02 0.52
CA ILE A 180 -12.28 14.19 1.17
C ILE A 180 -11.56 14.58 2.47
N ARG A 181 -11.19 13.61 3.31
CA ARG A 181 -10.53 13.87 4.59
C ARG A 181 -9.06 14.20 4.39
N SER A 182 -8.35 13.50 3.49
CA SER A 182 -6.97 13.83 3.15
C SER A 182 -6.84 15.27 2.63
N LYS A 183 -7.74 15.71 1.73
CA LYS A 183 -7.82 17.09 1.23
C LYS A 183 -8.06 18.10 2.35
N ALA A 184 -8.88 17.77 3.36
CA ALA A 184 -9.07 18.65 4.51
C ALA A 184 -7.80 18.78 5.37
N ILE A 185 -7.08 17.67 5.59
CA ILE A 185 -5.82 17.67 6.35
C ILE A 185 -4.73 18.48 5.64
N LEU A 186 -4.70 18.50 4.30
CA LEU A 186 -3.79 19.37 3.56
C LEU A 186 -3.95 20.85 3.95
N LEU A 187 -5.19 21.33 4.14
CA LEU A 187 -5.44 22.70 4.61
C LEU A 187 -4.91 22.93 6.03
N ASP A 188 -5.09 21.95 6.92
CA ASP A 188 -4.57 22.00 8.29
C ASP A 188 -3.02 22.04 8.30
N ASP A 189 -2.39 21.39 7.32
CA ASP A 189 -0.95 21.39 7.06
C ASP A 189 -0.48 22.64 6.25
N ASN A 190 -1.35 23.64 6.02
CA ASN A 190 -1.12 24.84 5.20
C ASN A 190 -0.74 24.57 3.73
N LYS A 191 -1.22 23.46 3.15
CA LYS A 191 -1.05 23.08 1.75
C LYS A 191 -2.37 23.29 0.99
N PRO A 192 -2.35 23.54 -0.34
CA PRO A 192 -3.57 23.54 -1.14
C PRO A 192 -4.22 22.15 -1.13
N GLN A 193 -5.51 22.08 -1.45
CA GLN A 193 -6.20 20.79 -1.61
C GLN A 193 -5.92 20.23 -2.99
N TYR A 194 -5.56 18.96 -3.06
CA TYR A 194 -5.32 18.23 -4.30
C TYR A 194 -5.55 16.74 -4.09
N GLU A 195 -5.67 16.00 -5.19
CA GLU A 195 -5.75 14.55 -5.21
C GLU A 195 -4.34 13.99 -5.15
N ALA A 196 -4.09 13.13 -4.17
CA ALA A 196 -2.80 12.48 -4.06
C ALA A 196 -2.63 11.51 -5.23
N GLN A 197 -1.53 11.64 -5.96
CA GLN A 197 -1.08 10.66 -6.95
C GLN A 197 -0.54 9.42 -6.25
N THR A 198 -0.59 8.28 -6.95
CA THR A 198 0.00 7.00 -6.54
C THR A 198 1.51 7.13 -6.29
N GLU A 199 2.10 6.20 -5.54
CA GLU A 199 3.54 6.29 -5.18
C GLU A 199 4.50 6.20 -6.38
N ASP A 200 4.05 5.65 -7.52
CA ASP A 200 4.77 5.70 -8.80
C ASP A 200 4.50 6.98 -9.61
N GLY A 201 3.46 7.73 -9.26
CA GLY A 201 3.14 9.05 -9.80
C GLY A 201 2.48 9.00 -11.17
N MET A 202 1.71 7.94 -11.45
CA MET A 202 1.07 7.72 -12.75
C MET A 202 -0.41 8.09 -12.73
N ASP A 203 -1.10 7.87 -11.61
CA ASP A 203 -2.55 8.02 -11.49
C ASP A 203 -2.95 8.63 -10.14
N ASP A 204 -4.20 9.08 -10.00
CA ASP A 204 -4.74 9.44 -8.70
C ASP A 204 -4.92 8.21 -7.81
N ALA A 205 -4.53 8.31 -6.53
CA ALA A 205 -4.75 7.25 -5.56
C ALA A 205 -6.24 7.11 -5.23
N PHE A 206 -6.73 5.87 -5.32
CA PHE A 206 -8.09 5.51 -4.93
C PHE A 206 -8.10 4.96 -3.52
N VAL A 207 -9.04 5.41 -2.69
CA VAL A 207 -9.19 4.92 -1.32
C VAL A 207 -10.65 4.67 -0.97
N LEU A 208 -10.91 3.91 0.10
CA LEU A 208 -12.26 3.55 0.46
C LEU A 208 -13.02 4.72 1.07
N HIS A 209 -14.27 4.86 0.68
CA HIS A 209 -15.24 5.80 1.20
C HIS A 209 -16.55 5.07 1.56
N VAL A 210 -17.32 5.67 2.45
CA VAL A 210 -18.67 5.21 2.82
C VAL A 210 -19.66 6.36 2.71
N MET A 211 -20.89 6.06 2.33
CA MET A 211 -22.03 6.99 2.31
C MET A 211 -23.32 6.31 2.74
N ASP A 212 -24.31 7.12 3.09
CA ASP A 212 -25.68 6.64 3.26
C ASP A 212 -26.28 6.21 1.91
N GLU A 213 -27.31 5.36 1.95
CA GLU A 213 -28.05 4.84 0.77
C GLU A 213 -28.59 5.94 -0.18
N ASN A 214 -28.71 7.17 0.32
CA ASN A 214 -29.19 8.33 -0.42
C ASN A 214 -28.06 9.21 -1.00
N GLY A 215 -26.80 8.80 -0.88
CA GLY A 215 -25.63 9.54 -1.37
C GLY A 215 -25.17 10.68 -0.46
N THR A 216 -25.63 10.74 0.80
CA THR A 216 -25.21 11.76 1.78
C THR A 216 -24.24 11.20 2.83
N ASN A 217 -23.69 12.07 3.69
CA ASN A 217 -22.78 11.69 4.77
C ASN A 217 -21.54 10.91 4.29
N LEU A 218 -20.96 11.35 3.17
CA LEU A 218 -19.70 10.84 2.65
C LEU A 218 -18.58 10.95 3.69
N SER A 219 -17.89 9.83 3.92
CA SER A 219 -16.72 9.75 4.80
C SER A 219 -15.66 8.86 4.19
N GLN A 220 -14.40 9.31 4.20
CA GLN A 220 -13.25 8.51 3.83
C GLN A 220 -12.94 7.50 4.94
N LEU A 221 -12.59 6.25 4.60
CA LEU A 221 -12.25 5.16 5.51
C LEU A 221 -10.75 4.84 5.54
N THR A 222 -10.09 4.86 4.38
CA THR A 222 -8.67 4.50 4.26
C THR A 222 -7.79 5.63 3.69
N TYR A 223 -6.48 5.54 3.94
CA TYR A 223 -5.51 6.62 3.73
C TYR A 223 -4.22 6.15 3.05
N ASN A 224 -4.27 5.05 2.28
CA ASN A 224 -3.11 4.57 1.51
C ASN A 224 -2.59 5.65 0.54
N GLN A 225 -1.34 5.53 0.09
CA GLN A 225 -0.72 6.43 -0.91
C GLN A 225 -0.72 5.84 -2.34
N SER A 226 -1.33 4.66 -2.48
CA SER A 226 -1.66 3.99 -3.74
C SER A 226 -3.12 3.53 -3.64
N HIS A 227 -3.56 2.53 -4.41
CA HIS A 227 -4.97 2.14 -4.41
C HIS A 227 -5.38 1.25 -3.23
N ASP A 228 -6.56 1.53 -2.67
CA ASP A 228 -7.43 0.62 -1.92
C ASP A 228 -8.76 0.49 -2.70
N PHE A 229 -9.07 -0.70 -3.22
CA PHE A 229 -10.15 -0.90 -4.18
C PHE A 229 -10.79 -2.28 -4.09
N GLN A 230 -11.88 -2.49 -4.85
CA GLN A 230 -12.71 -3.70 -4.83
C GLN A 230 -13.15 -4.15 -3.42
N PRO A 231 -13.83 -3.28 -2.64
CA PRO A 231 -14.36 -3.66 -1.34
C PRO A 231 -15.47 -4.71 -1.47
N THR A 232 -15.43 -5.69 -0.58
CA THR A 232 -16.42 -6.75 -0.45
C THR A 232 -16.74 -6.94 1.03
N VAL A 233 -18.01 -7.17 1.36
CA VAL A 233 -18.43 -7.29 2.77
C VAL A 233 -18.40 -8.75 3.18
N LEU A 234 -17.65 -9.04 4.24
CA LEU A 234 -17.55 -10.37 4.82
C LEU A 234 -18.80 -10.67 5.67
N PRO A 235 -19.13 -11.96 5.91
CA PRO A 235 -20.20 -12.34 6.84
C PRO A 235 -20.00 -11.79 8.27
N THR A 236 -18.76 -11.46 8.64
CA THR A 236 -18.42 -10.80 9.92
C THR A 236 -18.83 -9.33 9.98
N GLY A 237 -19.31 -8.74 8.89
CA GLY A 237 -19.63 -7.32 8.77
C GLY A 237 -18.42 -6.42 8.52
N GLU A 238 -17.22 -6.99 8.51
CA GLU A 238 -15.99 -6.29 8.12
C GLU A 238 -15.93 -6.16 6.60
N ILE A 239 -15.24 -5.13 6.13
CA ILE A 239 -14.97 -4.91 4.70
C ILE A 239 -13.62 -5.56 4.40
N ALA A 240 -13.57 -6.48 3.45
CA ALA A 240 -12.33 -6.94 2.82
C ALA A 240 -12.11 -6.17 1.52
N TYR A 241 -10.88 -5.85 1.17
CA TYR A 241 -10.56 -5.07 -0.03
C TYR A 241 -9.13 -5.34 -0.51
N LEU A 242 -8.82 -5.02 -1.76
CA LEU A 242 -7.46 -5.09 -2.29
C LEU A 242 -6.72 -3.78 -2.00
N ARG A 243 -5.50 -3.90 -1.47
CA ARG A 243 -4.58 -2.78 -1.25
C ARG A 243 -3.32 -2.98 -2.07
N TRP A 244 -2.94 -1.94 -2.80
CA TRP A 244 -1.64 -1.83 -3.47
C TRP A 244 -0.64 -1.16 -2.54
N ASP A 245 0.27 -1.95 -1.97
CA ASP A 245 1.40 -1.47 -1.19
C ASP A 245 2.59 -1.23 -2.12
N ASN A 246 2.88 0.03 -2.46
CA ASN A 246 3.97 0.41 -3.35
C ASN A 246 5.09 1.22 -2.67
N LEU A 247 5.02 1.36 -1.34
CA LEU A 247 6.06 2.02 -0.54
C LEU A 247 7.41 1.35 -0.78
N ASN A 248 8.40 2.16 -1.16
CA ASN A 248 9.75 1.71 -1.52
C ASN A 248 9.78 0.68 -2.68
N ARG A 249 8.80 0.73 -3.61
CA ARG A 249 8.61 -0.22 -4.73
C ARG A 249 8.43 -1.67 -4.28
N ASN A 250 7.70 -1.87 -3.19
CA ASN A 250 7.32 -3.20 -2.75
C ASN A 250 6.40 -3.90 -3.79
N ASN A 251 5.63 -3.11 -4.55
CA ASN A 251 4.69 -3.54 -5.59
C ASN A 251 3.92 -4.81 -5.21
N ARG A 252 3.09 -4.74 -4.17
CA ARG A 252 2.29 -5.87 -3.71
C ARG A 252 0.81 -5.53 -3.74
N LEU A 253 0.00 -6.43 -4.32
CA LEU A 253 -1.45 -6.39 -4.20
C LEU A 253 -1.89 -7.47 -3.22
N SER A 254 -2.62 -7.10 -2.17
CA SER A 254 -3.00 -8.03 -1.10
C SER A 254 -4.35 -7.69 -0.51
N LEU A 255 -5.02 -8.67 0.09
CA LEU A 255 -6.28 -8.45 0.79
C LEU A 255 -6.02 -7.85 2.16
N TYR A 256 -6.71 -6.75 2.44
CA TYR A 256 -6.80 -6.11 3.74
C TYR A 256 -8.24 -6.14 4.22
N THR A 257 -8.44 -5.87 5.50
CA THR A 257 -9.76 -5.71 6.09
C THR A 257 -9.82 -4.48 7.00
N THR A 258 -11.01 -3.90 7.10
CA THR A 258 -11.33 -2.78 7.99
C THR A 258 -12.79 -2.85 8.43
N ARG A 259 -13.15 -2.18 9.52
CA ARG A 259 -14.54 -2.01 9.95
C ARG A 259 -15.27 -1.00 9.07
N PRO A 260 -16.61 -0.98 9.05
CA PRO A 260 -17.40 0.05 8.36
C PRO A 260 -17.12 1.50 8.76
N ASP A 261 -16.47 1.72 9.91
CA ASP A 261 -16.02 3.03 10.40
C ASP A 261 -14.52 3.31 10.14
N GLY A 262 -13.83 2.43 9.41
CA GLY A 262 -12.42 2.56 9.03
C GLY A 262 -11.41 2.20 10.12
N GLN A 263 -11.90 1.72 11.28
CA GLN A 263 -11.05 1.24 12.38
C GLN A 263 -10.60 -0.21 12.16
N ASP A 264 -9.57 -0.61 12.90
CA ASP A 264 -9.01 -1.96 12.90
C ASP A 264 -8.52 -2.42 11.52
N THR A 265 -7.98 -1.48 10.72
CA THR A 265 -7.38 -1.79 9.42
C THR A 265 -6.15 -2.69 9.57
N MET A 266 -6.16 -3.86 8.91
CA MET A 266 -5.06 -4.83 8.94
C MET A 266 -5.04 -5.72 7.69
N SER A 267 -3.91 -6.39 7.40
CA SER A 267 -3.86 -7.41 6.34
C SER A 267 -4.74 -8.61 6.68
N LEU A 268 -5.45 -9.09 5.66
CA LEU A 268 -6.32 -10.26 5.71
C LEU A 268 -5.63 -11.48 5.09
N TYR A 269 -5.11 -11.35 3.87
CA TYR A 269 -4.49 -12.46 3.14
C TYR A 269 -3.57 -11.97 2.00
N GLY A 270 -2.46 -12.69 1.76
CA GLY A 270 -1.75 -12.65 0.49
C GLY A 270 -0.56 -11.68 0.41
N TYR A 271 -0.15 -11.09 1.54
CA TYR A 271 0.98 -10.15 1.59
C TYR A 271 2.28 -10.73 1.00
N ASN A 272 2.51 -12.04 1.13
CA ASN A 272 3.66 -12.76 0.55
C ASN A 272 3.25 -13.71 -0.59
N SER A 273 2.05 -13.55 -1.16
CA SER A 273 1.46 -14.45 -2.16
C SER A 273 1.42 -13.88 -3.58
N GLN A 274 2.48 -13.18 -3.98
CA GLN A 274 2.55 -12.49 -5.29
C GLN A 274 2.92 -13.42 -6.45
N SER A 275 3.66 -14.51 -6.17
CA SER A 275 4.13 -15.46 -7.18
C SER A 275 3.29 -16.75 -7.18
N THR A 276 1.97 -16.60 -7.39
CA THR A 276 1.00 -17.71 -7.28
C THR A 276 0.45 -18.21 -8.60
N GLY A 277 0.88 -17.63 -9.73
CA GLY A 277 0.51 -18.07 -11.07
C GLY A 277 1.13 -19.41 -11.47
N THR A 278 0.98 -19.75 -12.75
CA THR A 278 1.48 -21.00 -13.32
C THR A 278 3.01 -21.07 -13.25
N GLU A 279 3.54 -22.19 -12.76
CA GLU A 279 4.98 -22.39 -12.53
C GLU A 279 5.65 -21.34 -11.61
N GLY A 280 4.86 -20.64 -10.79
CA GLY A 280 5.35 -19.62 -9.86
C GLY A 280 5.56 -18.24 -10.48
N SER A 281 4.93 -17.97 -11.63
CA SER A 281 4.81 -16.62 -12.19
C SER A 281 4.09 -15.66 -11.24
N ASN A 282 4.31 -14.37 -11.46
CA ASN A 282 3.53 -13.32 -10.79
C ASN A 282 2.06 -13.40 -11.20
N ALA A 283 1.18 -13.25 -10.21
CA ALA A 283 -0.26 -13.20 -10.41
C ALA A 283 -0.91 -12.40 -9.27
N ILE A 284 -2.03 -11.76 -9.60
CA ILE A 284 -2.84 -10.98 -8.68
C ILE A 284 -4.20 -11.63 -8.44
N ILE A 285 -4.77 -11.30 -7.28
CA ILE A 285 -6.16 -11.60 -6.94
C ILE A 285 -7.01 -10.44 -7.46
N ASP A 286 -8.08 -10.75 -8.18
CA ASP A 286 -9.03 -9.80 -8.74
C ASP A 286 -10.47 -10.21 -8.42
N GLN A 287 -11.37 -9.25 -8.25
CA GLN A 287 -12.79 -9.42 -7.94
C GLN A 287 -13.09 -10.36 -6.74
N PRO A 288 -12.50 -10.14 -5.54
CA PRO A 288 -12.80 -10.96 -4.38
C PRO A 288 -14.27 -10.83 -3.94
N LYS A 289 -14.99 -11.95 -3.84
CA LYS A 289 -16.40 -12.01 -3.41
C LYS A 289 -16.60 -13.12 -2.36
N PRO A 290 -17.43 -12.92 -1.32
CA PRO A 290 -17.75 -13.96 -0.36
C PRO A 290 -18.47 -15.13 -1.02
N MET A 291 -18.30 -16.32 -0.44
CA MET A 291 -19.02 -17.54 -0.80
C MET A 291 -19.92 -18.01 0.33
N SER A 292 -20.85 -18.92 0.01
CA SER A 292 -21.77 -19.56 0.95
C SER A 292 -21.08 -20.42 2.02
N ASP A 293 -19.79 -20.73 1.85
CA ASP A 293 -18.98 -21.53 2.77
C ASP A 293 -17.93 -20.71 3.53
N ASP A 294 -18.16 -19.39 3.65
CA ASP A 294 -17.35 -18.39 4.35
C ASP A 294 -15.95 -18.13 3.74
N ARG A 295 -15.59 -18.76 2.62
CA ARG A 295 -14.37 -18.46 1.87
C ARG A 295 -14.58 -17.28 0.91
N LEU A 296 -13.48 -16.79 0.31
CA LEU A 296 -13.56 -15.84 -0.80
C LEU A 296 -13.38 -16.57 -2.13
N LEU A 297 -14.21 -16.22 -3.11
CA LEU A 297 -14.04 -16.48 -4.54
C LEU A 297 -13.29 -15.31 -5.17
N ALA A 298 -12.35 -15.57 -6.07
CA ALA A 298 -11.66 -14.53 -6.82
C ALA A 298 -11.20 -15.05 -8.20
N ILE A 299 -10.77 -14.12 -9.05
CA ILE A 299 -10.05 -14.42 -10.29
C ILE A 299 -8.55 -14.26 -10.04
N LEU A 300 -7.76 -15.28 -10.39
CA LEU A 300 -6.31 -15.22 -10.42
C LEU A 300 -5.87 -14.88 -11.84
N ARG A 301 -5.21 -13.74 -12.03
CA ARG A 301 -4.75 -13.26 -13.35
C ARG A 301 -3.45 -12.46 -13.25
N THR A 302 -2.89 -12.06 -14.40
CA THR A 302 -1.80 -11.08 -14.48
C THR A 302 -2.31 -9.66 -14.18
N GLU A 303 -1.42 -8.71 -13.87
CA GLU A 303 -1.77 -7.29 -13.64
C GLU A 303 -2.47 -6.70 -14.88
N GLU A 304 -1.81 -6.76 -16.03
CA GLU A 304 -2.43 -6.55 -17.34
C GLU A 304 -2.88 -7.89 -17.94
N SER A 305 -4.17 -8.05 -18.22
CA SER A 305 -4.71 -9.24 -18.89
C SER A 305 -5.23 -8.89 -20.28
N ARG A 306 -4.62 -9.46 -21.31
CA ARG A 306 -5.06 -9.41 -22.71
C ARG A 306 -6.30 -10.26 -22.96
N ARG A 307 -6.74 -11.01 -21.95
CA ARG A 307 -7.84 -11.95 -22.03
C ARG A 307 -9.04 -11.52 -21.20
N TRP A 308 -8.88 -10.50 -20.36
CA TRP A 308 -9.88 -10.02 -19.39
C TRP A 308 -10.32 -11.09 -18.39
N GLY A 309 -9.52 -12.13 -18.22
CA GLY A 309 -9.92 -13.28 -17.42
C GLY A 309 -8.72 -14.12 -17.00
N GLY A 310 -8.98 -15.05 -16.10
CA GLY A 310 -7.96 -15.90 -15.51
C GLY A 310 -8.56 -17.18 -14.93
N ASP A 311 -7.90 -17.74 -13.92
CA ASP A 311 -8.41 -18.89 -13.20
C ASP A 311 -9.38 -18.44 -12.09
N ILE A 312 -10.42 -19.23 -11.82
CA ILE A 312 -11.28 -19.01 -10.64
C ILE A 312 -10.68 -19.74 -9.45
N ILE A 313 -10.44 -19.01 -8.36
CA ILE A 313 -9.81 -19.53 -7.15
C ILE A 313 -10.68 -19.32 -5.92
N THR A 314 -10.43 -20.14 -4.90
CA THR A 314 -10.94 -19.94 -3.54
C THR A 314 -9.81 -19.59 -2.60
N ILE A 315 -10.07 -18.68 -1.66
CA ILE A 315 -9.15 -18.23 -0.62
C ILE A 315 -9.74 -18.54 0.75
N ASP A 316 -9.03 -19.33 1.54
CA ASP A 316 -9.38 -19.69 2.93
C ASP A 316 -8.67 -18.75 3.92
N TYR A 317 -9.08 -17.49 3.92
CA TYR A 317 -8.47 -16.43 4.75
C TYR A 317 -8.67 -16.66 6.26
N ALA A 318 -9.66 -17.47 6.65
CA ALA A 318 -9.90 -17.81 8.05
C ALA A 318 -8.77 -18.70 8.61
N ASN A 319 -8.21 -19.57 7.77
CA ASN A 319 -7.18 -20.53 8.16
C ASN A 319 -5.78 -20.19 7.66
N TYR A 320 -5.63 -19.22 6.76
CA TYR A 320 -4.35 -18.87 6.13
C TYR A 320 -4.14 -17.36 6.05
N SER A 321 -2.89 -16.92 6.24
CA SER A 321 -2.46 -15.52 6.03
C SER A 321 -1.84 -15.31 4.65
N ASP A 322 -1.31 -16.38 4.06
CA ASP A 322 -0.73 -16.45 2.73
C ASP A 322 -1.00 -17.84 2.14
N ARG A 323 -0.78 -18.02 0.84
CA ARG A 323 -1.05 -19.29 0.15
C ARG A 323 -0.46 -20.50 0.87
N ASN A 324 0.78 -20.39 1.32
CA ASN A 324 1.52 -21.49 1.95
C ASN A 324 1.71 -21.30 3.47
N GLN A 325 1.03 -20.34 4.07
CA GLN A 325 1.18 -20.01 5.49
C GLN A 325 -0.15 -20.15 6.22
N ALA A 326 -0.32 -21.28 6.92
CA ALA A 326 -1.46 -21.51 7.79
C ALA A 326 -1.40 -20.64 9.06
N ASN A 327 -2.57 -20.23 9.54
CA ASN A 327 -2.75 -19.53 10.80
C ASN A 327 -2.35 -20.44 11.97
N LEU A 328 -1.80 -19.85 13.03
CA LEU A 328 -1.16 -20.57 14.14
C LEU A 328 -2.05 -21.60 14.85
N ASP A 329 -3.37 -21.42 14.85
CA ASP A 329 -4.32 -22.37 15.44
C ASP A 329 -4.27 -23.76 14.78
N LEU A 330 -3.83 -23.86 13.52
CA LEU A 330 -3.62 -25.13 12.80
C LEU A 330 -2.25 -25.77 13.06
N LEU A 331 -1.24 -24.98 13.46
CA LEU A 331 0.15 -25.43 13.70
C LEU A 331 0.32 -26.21 15.01
N ASN A 332 -0.72 -26.29 15.86
CA ASN A 332 -0.77 -27.15 17.05
C ASN A 332 -1.17 -28.61 16.73
N THR A 333 -1.31 -28.98 15.45
CA THR A 333 -1.46 -30.37 15.01
C THR A 333 -0.08 -31.01 14.75
N GLU A 334 0.05 -32.33 14.95
CA GLU A 334 1.34 -33.06 15.00
C GLU A 334 2.21 -33.03 13.71
N ASN A 335 1.90 -32.20 12.71
CA ASN A 335 2.63 -32.05 11.44
C ASN A 335 2.88 -30.56 11.08
N PRO A 336 3.89 -29.89 11.64
CA PRO A 336 4.22 -28.49 11.35
C PRO A 336 4.94 -28.30 9.99
N GLY A 337 4.53 -29.05 8.96
CA GLY A 337 5.21 -29.06 7.65
C GLY A 337 4.40 -29.65 6.50
N GLU A 338 3.08 -29.75 6.62
CA GLU A 338 2.25 -29.84 5.41
C GLU A 338 2.09 -28.42 4.87
N GLU A 339 2.58 -28.17 3.65
CA GLU A 339 2.23 -26.99 2.84
C GLU A 339 0.71 -26.99 2.70
N GLY A 340 0.03 -26.30 3.61
CA GLY A 340 -1.39 -26.05 3.45
C GLY A 340 -1.57 -25.08 2.28
N ASP A 341 -2.53 -25.39 1.40
CA ASP A 341 -2.84 -24.56 0.24
C ASP A 341 -4.07 -23.71 0.58
N GLY A 342 -3.80 -22.47 1.00
CA GLY A 342 -4.80 -21.46 1.37
C GLY A 342 -5.50 -20.83 0.17
N GLN A 343 -5.00 -21.07 -1.04
CA GLN A 343 -5.57 -20.62 -2.31
C GLN A 343 -5.68 -21.78 -3.29
N ARG A 344 -6.89 -22.12 -3.76
CA ARG A 344 -7.13 -23.29 -4.62
C ARG A 344 -7.93 -22.94 -5.85
N SER A 345 -7.47 -23.43 -7.00
CA SER A 345 -8.26 -23.42 -8.24
C SER A 345 -9.57 -24.18 -8.08
N LEU A 346 -10.63 -23.63 -8.65
CA LEU A 346 -11.95 -24.24 -8.78
C LEU A 346 -12.23 -24.75 -10.20
N SER A 347 -11.36 -24.47 -11.18
CA SER A 347 -11.59 -24.85 -12.57
C SER A 347 -11.37 -26.35 -12.81
N THR A 348 -12.10 -26.91 -13.78
CA THR A 348 -11.99 -28.32 -14.16
C THR A 348 -10.85 -28.48 -15.16
N GLY A 349 -9.62 -28.34 -14.67
CA GLY A 349 -8.38 -28.40 -15.45
C GLY A 349 -7.57 -27.11 -15.33
N ASP A 350 -6.26 -27.23 -15.52
CA ASP A 350 -5.33 -26.13 -15.29
C ASP A 350 -5.61 -24.95 -16.25
N ILE A 351 -5.77 -23.76 -15.68
CA ILE A 351 -5.76 -22.49 -16.42
C ILE A 351 -4.38 -21.87 -16.28
N ILE A 352 -3.80 -21.47 -17.41
CA ILE A 352 -2.46 -20.91 -17.46
C ILE A 352 -2.54 -19.41 -17.17
N VAL A 353 -1.79 -18.97 -16.17
CA VAL A 353 -1.59 -17.56 -15.79
C VAL A 353 -0.08 -17.37 -15.70
N ASP A 354 0.54 -16.83 -16.75
CA ASP A 354 2.00 -16.64 -16.88
C ASP A 354 2.37 -15.16 -17.03
N GLU A 355 3.65 -14.81 -16.82
CA GLU A 355 4.07 -13.39 -16.72
C GLU A 355 3.77 -12.57 -17.98
N ASP A 356 3.86 -13.17 -19.16
CA ASP A 356 3.65 -12.46 -20.43
C ASP A 356 2.18 -12.45 -20.90
N ASP A 357 1.29 -13.18 -20.21
CA ASP A 357 -0.08 -13.47 -20.64
C ASP A 357 -0.11 -13.96 -22.11
N LEU A 358 0.84 -14.83 -22.49
CA LEU A 358 1.04 -15.29 -23.88
C LEU A 358 0.81 -16.79 -24.07
N THR A 359 0.95 -17.61 -23.03
CA THR A 359 0.74 -19.05 -23.17
C THR A 359 -0.74 -19.37 -23.21
N ILE A 360 -1.14 -20.12 -24.24
CA ILE A 360 -2.53 -20.48 -24.51
C ILE A 360 -3.02 -21.55 -23.51
N SER A 361 -4.00 -21.20 -22.67
CA SER A 361 -4.71 -22.10 -21.77
C SER A 361 -5.76 -22.94 -22.49
N ARG A 362 -5.57 -24.27 -22.53
CA ARG A 362 -6.51 -25.21 -23.19
C ARG A 362 -7.89 -25.27 -22.57
N ASN A 363 -8.05 -24.88 -21.30
CA ASN A 363 -9.31 -24.93 -20.56
C ASN A 363 -10.03 -23.57 -20.55
N GLY A 364 -9.55 -22.62 -21.35
CA GLY A 364 -10.15 -21.29 -21.46
C GLY A 364 -9.81 -20.39 -20.27
N TYR A 365 -10.65 -19.36 -20.10
CA TYR A 365 -10.46 -18.30 -19.10
C TYR A 365 -11.82 -17.85 -18.53
N PHE A 366 -11.82 -17.46 -17.26
CA PHE A 366 -12.99 -16.90 -16.57
C PHE A 366 -12.83 -15.39 -16.42
N ALA A 367 -13.79 -14.62 -16.92
CA ALA A 367 -13.79 -13.16 -16.78
C ALA A 367 -14.49 -12.68 -15.50
N ALA A 368 -15.46 -13.46 -15.00
CA ALA A 368 -16.20 -13.14 -13.79
C ALA A 368 -16.82 -14.41 -13.19
N ALA A 369 -17.00 -14.42 -11.86
CA ALA A 369 -17.66 -15.51 -11.15
C ALA A 369 -18.43 -14.99 -9.93
N HIS A 370 -19.56 -15.63 -9.61
CA HIS A 370 -20.41 -15.26 -8.48
C HIS A 370 -21.09 -16.51 -7.88
N ASP A 371 -21.08 -16.64 -6.56
CA ASP A 371 -21.82 -17.70 -5.86
C ASP A 371 -23.33 -17.44 -5.97
N LEU A 372 -24.13 -18.50 -6.17
CA LEU A 372 -25.58 -18.40 -6.28
C LEU A 372 -26.26 -18.26 -4.91
N PHE A 373 -25.53 -18.47 -3.80
CA PHE A 373 -26.03 -18.43 -2.42
C PHE A 373 -27.32 -19.24 -2.20
N ASP A 374 -27.41 -20.39 -2.88
CA ASP A 374 -28.55 -21.28 -2.86
C ASP A 374 -28.26 -22.60 -2.12
N ASN A 375 -27.16 -22.64 -1.35
CA ASN A 375 -26.63 -23.83 -0.66
C ASN A 375 -26.24 -24.99 -1.61
N THR A 376 -25.93 -24.70 -2.87
CA THR A 376 -25.42 -25.69 -3.82
C THR A 376 -23.99 -25.38 -4.26
N PRO A 377 -23.21 -26.36 -4.75
CA PRO A 377 -21.85 -26.12 -5.21
C PRO A 377 -21.84 -25.55 -6.64
N ARG A 378 -22.60 -24.48 -6.88
CA ARG A 378 -22.80 -23.89 -8.21
C ARG A 378 -22.47 -22.42 -8.23
N LEU A 379 -21.80 -22.00 -9.30
CA LEU A 379 -21.44 -20.61 -9.56
C LEU A 379 -22.11 -20.14 -10.85
N LEU A 380 -22.48 -18.86 -10.89
CA LEU A 380 -22.69 -18.12 -12.13
C LEU A 380 -21.32 -17.65 -12.62
N VAL A 381 -20.96 -17.97 -13.86
CA VAL A 381 -19.65 -17.61 -14.41
C VAL A 381 -19.76 -17.03 -15.82
N SER A 382 -18.87 -16.08 -16.12
CA SER A 382 -18.53 -15.72 -17.49
C SER A 382 -17.26 -16.45 -17.90
N TRP A 383 -17.35 -17.29 -18.93
CA TRP A 383 -16.26 -18.15 -19.37
C TRP A 383 -16.19 -18.23 -20.88
N THR A 384 -14.97 -18.23 -21.42
CA THR A 384 -14.66 -18.49 -22.82
C THR A 384 -13.88 -19.79 -22.95
N ASP A 385 -14.23 -20.61 -23.95
CA ASP A 385 -13.40 -21.76 -24.34
C ASP A 385 -12.13 -21.26 -25.06
N CYS A 386 -11.14 -22.14 -25.14
CA CYS A 386 -9.92 -21.88 -25.88
C CYS A 386 -10.14 -22.00 -27.40
N ARG A 387 -9.83 -20.92 -28.12
CA ARG A 387 -10.02 -20.81 -29.57
C ARG A 387 -8.73 -20.36 -30.24
N LEU A 388 -8.40 -21.00 -31.36
CA LEU A 388 -7.20 -20.71 -32.15
C LEU A 388 -7.57 -20.16 -33.51
N GLN A 389 -6.76 -19.24 -34.02
CA GLN A 389 -6.88 -18.69 -35.36
C GLN A 389 -5.79 -19.31 -36.26
N ASP A 390 -6.20 -20.08 -37.28
CA ASP A 390 -5.25 -20.65 -38.25
C ASP A 390 -4.67 -19.53 -39.14
N PRO A 391 -3.34 -19.32 -39.16
CA PRO A 391 -2.72 -18.24 -39.91
C PRO A 391 -2.83 -18.40 -41.43
N ASN A 392 -3.15 -19.59 -41.94
CA ASN A 392 -3.22 -19.88 -43.37
C ASN A 392 -4.65 -19.85 -43.91
N SER A 393 -5.61 -20.35 -43.13
CA SER A 393 -7.00 -20.52 -43.57
C SER A 393 -7.95 -19.50 -42.95
N GLU A 394 -7.50 -18.77 -41.94
CA GLU A 394 -8.31 -17.89 -41.08
C GLU A 394 -9.48 -18.63 -40.39
N ALA A 395 -9.42 -19.97 -40.33
CA ALA A 395 -10.43 -20.77 -39.66
C ALA A 395 -10.21 -20.75 -38.15
N ILE A 396 -11.31 -20.66 -37.39
CA ILE A 396 -11.28 -20.82 -35.94
C ILE A 396 -11.27 -22.31 -35.60
N LEU A 397 -10.26 -22.73 -34.85
CA LEU A 397 -10.00 -24.10 -34.44
C LEU A 397 -10.10 -24.25 -32.91
N ALA A 398 -10.43 -25.45 -32.43
CA ALA A 398 -10.36 -25.78 -31.01
C ALA A 398 -8.90 -26.00 -30.55
N CYS A 399 -8.61 -25.76 -29.28
CA CYS A 399 -7.27 -25.95 -28.70
C CYS A 399 -6.92 -27.42 -28.42
N THR A 400 -6.73 -28.18 -29.50
CA THR A 400 -6.17 -29.53 -29.43
C THR A 400 -4.64 -29.48 -29.53
N GLU A 401 -3.95 -30.50 -29.03
CA GLU A 401 -2.48 -30.63 -29.18
C GLU A 401 -2.04 -30.59 -30.65
N GLU A 402 -2.87 -31.09 -31.57
CA GLU A 402 -2.60 -31.05 -33.00
C GLU A 402 -2.66 -29.62 -33.55
N ASN A 403 -3.66 -28.84 -33.14
CA ASN A 403 -3.83 -27.47 -33.63
C ASN A 403 -2.81 -26.49 -33.02
N LEU A 404 -2.46 -26.69 -31.74
CA LEU A 404 -1.42 -25.89 -31.07
C LEU A 404 -0.02 -26.10 -31.67
N ALA A 405 0.21 -27.22 -32.38
CA ALA A 405 1.47 -27.49 -33.06
C ALA A 405 1.60 -26.82 -34.44
N ILE A 406 0.57 -26.09 -34.91
CA ILE A 406 0.60 -25.35 -36.18
C ILE A 406 1.56 -24.16 -36.03
N GLU A 407 2.54 -24.06 -36.93
CA GLU A 407 3.51 -22.94 -36.94
C GLU A 407 2.80 -21.61 -37.21
N GLY A 408 3.00 -20.64 -36.32
CA GLY A 408 2.39 -19.30 -36.40
C GLY A 408 0.93 -19.23 -35.94
N ILE A 409 0.43 -20.25 -35.24
CA ILE A 409 -0.91 -20.21 -34.63
C ILE A 409 -1.01 -19.08 -33.59
N THR A 410 -2.15 -18.39 -33.57
CA THR A 410 -2.46 -17.36 -32.55
C THR A 410 -3.79 -17.69 -31.88
N GLU A 411 -4.08 -17.08 -30.72
CA GLU A 411 -5.42 -17.11 -30.15
C GLU A 411 -6.39 -16.39 -31.11
N ALA A 412 -7.62 -16.91 -31.21
CA ALA A 412 -8.72 -16.21 -31.86
C ALA A 412 -9.44 -15.31 -30.84
N PRO A 413 -10.22 -14.30 -31.28
CA PRO A 413 -11.02 -13.50 -30.38
C PRO A 413 -11.87 -14.36 -29.43
N PRO A 414 -11.92 -14.03 -28.13
CA PRO A 414 -12.62 -14.84 -27.15
C PRO A 414 -14.13 -14.87 -27.42
N LEU A 415 -14.78 -15.96 -27.00
CA LEU A 415 -16.22 -16.17 -27.13
C LEU A 415 -16.80 -16.39 -25.74
N TYR A 416 -16.87 -15.31 -24.97
CA TYR A 416 -17.42 -15.35 -23.62
C TYR A 416 -18.91 -15.69 -23.65
N GLY A 417 -19.30 -16.63 -22.80
CA GLY A 417 -20.69 -16.97 -22.53
C GLY A 417 -20.98 -16.96 -21.04
N LEU A 418 -22.27 -16.95 -20.70
CA LEU A 418 -22.72 -17.12 -19.33
C LEU A 418 -23.11 -18.56 -19.05
N TRP A 419 -22.59 -19.09 -17.95
CA TRP A 419 -22.72 -20.50 -17.59
C TRP A 419 -23.09 -20.66 -16.11
N ILE A 420 -23.81 -21.74 -15.80
CA ILE A 420 -23.86 -22.30 -14.46
C ILE A 420 -22.76 -23.35 -14.37
N TYR A 421 -21.76 -23.10 -13.55
CA TYR A 421 -20.64 -23.99 -13.31
C TYR A 421 -20.89 -24.81 -12.05
N ASN A 422 -20.91 -26.13 -12.17
CA ASN A 422 -21.04 -27.04 -11.03
C ASN A 422 -19.67 -27.52 -10.57
N LEU A 423 -19.28 -27.15 -9.34
CA LEU A 423 -17.96 -27.43 -8.75
C LEU A 423 -17.77 -28.92 -8.39
N GLU A 424 -18.84 -29.67 -8.15
CA GLU A 424 -18.74 -31.08 -7.74
C GLU A 424 -18.46 -32.01 -8.93
N ILE A 425 -19.13 -31.77 -10.06
CA ILE A 425 -19.00 -32.60 -11.27
C ILE A 425 -18.18 -31.94 -12.38
N GLY A 426 -17.82 -30.66 -12.24
CA GLY A 426 -16.97 -29.94 -13.19
C GLY A 426 -17.64 -29.65 -14.53
N THR A 427 -18.94 -29.31 -14.53
CA THR A 427 -19.72 -29.09 -15.76
C THR A 427 -20.17 -27.64 -15.90
N LEU A 428 -20.02 -27.10 -17.11
CA LEU A 428 -20.55 -25.80 -17.51
C LEU A 428 -21.88 -25.99 -18.27
N GLN A 429 -22.97 -25.45 -17.74
CA GLN A 429 -24.27 -25.43 -18.39
C GLN A 429 -24.54 -24.01 -18.96
N PRO A 430 -24.69 -23.84 -20.29
CA PRO A 430 -24.88 -22.52 -20.87
C PRO A 430 -26.26 -21.96 -20.49
N ILE A 431 -26.30 -20.69 -20.11
CA ILE A 431 -27.55 -19.95 -19.92
C ILE A 431 -28.11 -19.55 -21.28
N PHE A 432 -27.28 -19.09 -22.21
CA PHE A 432 -27.67 -18.83 -23.61
C PHE A 432 -26.48 -19.07 -24.55
N VAL A 433 -26.72 -18.95 -25.86
CA VAL A 433 -25.68 -19.13 -26.87
C VAL A 433 -24.80 -17.89 -26.89
N PRO A 434 -23.47 -18.02 -26.73
CA PRO A 434 -22.56 -16.87 -26.79
C PRO A 434 -22.52 -16.26 -28.21
N GLU A 435 -22.26 -14.96 -28.28
CA GLU A 435 -22.25 -14.17 -29.51
C GLU A 435 -20.81 -13.71 -29.84
N GLU A 436 -20.44 -13.79 -31.11
CA GLU A 436 -19.11 -13.32 -31.57
C GLU A 436 -18.99 -11.80 -31.38
N GLY A 437 -17.82 -11.35 -30.92
CA GLY A 437 -17.57 -9.92 -30.68
C GLY A 437 -18.23 -9.36 -29.43
N VAL A 438 -18.82 -10.20 -28.58
CA VAL A 438 -19.46 -9.82 -27.32
C VAL A 438 -18.76 -10.52 -26.16
N MET A 439 -18.63 -9.81 -25.04
CA MET A 439 -18.21 -10.39 -23.77
C MET A 439 -19.15 -10.02 -22.63
N TYR A 440 -19.12 -10.87 -21.60
CA TYR A 440 -19.83 -10.66 -20.35
C TYR A 440 -18.81 -10.40 -19.26
N SER A 441 -18.56 -9.13 -18.95
CA SER A 441 -17.42 -8.72 -18.11
C SER A 441 -17.69 -8.81 -16.61
N ASP A 442 -18.97 -8.84 -16.20
CA ASP A 442 -19.36 -8.95 -14.79
C ASP A 442 -20.69 -9.72 -14.68
N VAL A 443 -20.87 -10.40 -13.56
CA VAL A 443 -22.02 -11.26 -13.26
C VAL A 443 -22.42 -11.15 -11.79
N ALA A 444 -23.72 -11.15 -11.54
CA ALA A 444 -24.27 -11.18 -10.18
C ALA A 444 -25.58 -11.98 -10.11
N ALA A 445 -25.82 -12.60 -8.96
CA ALA A 445 -27.07 -13.30 -8.66
C ALA A 445 -27.82 -12.54 -7.55
N PHE A 446 -29.12 -12.28 -7.75
CA PHE A 446 -30.01 -11.64 -6.77
C PHE A 446 -30.41 -12.62 -5.66
N ALA A 447 -29.41 -13.11 -4.94
CA ALA A 447 -29.60 -14.07 -3.86
C ALA A 447 -29.66 -13.35 -2.51
N ASN A 448 -30.39 -13.95 -1.57
CA ASN A 448 -30.58 -13.39 -0.23
C ASN A 448 -29.49 -13.91 0.72
N ARG A 449 -28.76 -12.99 1.35
CA ARG A 449 -27.65 -13.15 2.29
C ARG A 449 -27.99 -12.59 3.69
N THR A 450 -29.19 -12.84 4.22
CA THR A 450 -29.69 -12.25 5.49
C THR A 450 -28.88 -12.54 6.77
N GLU A 451 -27.75 -13.24 6.71
CA GLU A 451 -26.98 -13.65 7.90
C GLU A 451 -25.77 -12.75 8.23
N ASP A 452 -25.45 -11.75 7.39
CA ASP A 452 -24.29 -10.88 7.63
C ASP A 452 -24.42 -10.07 8.93
N LEU A 453 -23.34 -10.03 9.71
CA LEU A 453 -23.29 -9.30 10.97
C LEU A 453 -23.25 -7.79 10.73
N PHE A 454 -24.06 -7.03 11.46
CA PHE A 454 -23.92 -5.58 11.52
C PHE A 454 -22.89 -5.14 12.56
N LEU A 455 -21.90 -4.35 12.13
CA LEU A 455 -20.91 -3.70 12.99
C LEU A 455 -21.23 -2.21 13.13
N ALA A 456 -21.70 -1.80 14.31
CA ALA A 456 -21.93 -0.39 14.61
C ALA A 456 -20.60 0.39 14.73
N ASP A 457 -20.62 1.63 14.26
CA ASP A 457 -19.51 2.58 14.38
C ASP A 457 -19.26 2.91 15.85
N ARG A 458 -18.00 2.86 16.29
CA ARG A 458 -17.64 3.21 17.67
C ARG A 458 -17.77 4.71 17.89
N GLN A 459 -18.25 5.12 19.06
CA GLN A 459 -18.56 6.52 19.36
C GLN A 459 -17.62 7.11 20.41
N GLY A 460 -17.25 8.38 20.21
CA GLY A 460 -16.54 9.20 21.20
C GLY A 460 -17.31 9.32 22.51
N GLY A 461 -16.60 9.20 23.63
CA GLY A 461 -17.16 9.25 24.99
C GLY A 461 -17.95 8.02 25.41
N ILE A 462 -18.08 7.01 24.53
CA ILE A 462 -18.68 5.70 24.84
C ILE A 462 -17.63 4.60 24.74
N GLU A 463 -17.13 4.35 23.53
CA GLU A 463 -16.07 3.37 23.27
C GLU A 463 -14.70 4.03 23.05
N LEU A 464 -14.68 5.25 22.52
CA LEU A 464 -13.45 5.98 22.20
C LEU A 464 -13.26 7.15 23.17
N ASP A 465 -12.01 7.56 23.36
CA ASP A 465 -11.70 8.76 24.14
C ASP A 465 -12.15 10.01 23.37
N GLN A 466 -13.00 10.83 24.00
CA GLN A 466 -13.61 11.98 23.32
C GLN A 466 -12.59 13.07 22.98
N ASP A 467 -11.62 13.33 23.87
CA ASP A 467 -10.63 14.37 23.65
C ASP A 467 -9.72 13.98 22.48
N GLN A 468 -9.34 12.70 22.39
CA GLN A 468 -8.59 12.18 21.23
C GLN A 468 -9.39 12.24 19.92
N VAL A 469 -10.70 11.97 19.96
CA VAL A 469 -11.57 12.14 18.79
C VAL A 469 -11.61 13.59 18.32
N ASP A 470 -11.79 14.53 19.25
CA ASP A 470 -11.89 15.97 18.96
C ASP A 470 -10.56 16.53 18.45
N ASP A 471 -9.42 16.04 18.97
CA ASP A 471 -8.07 16.47 18.61
C ASP A 471 -7.50 15.75 17.37
N GLY A 472 -8.23 14.79 16.79
CA GLY A 472 -7.77 14.01 15.63
C GLY A 472 -6.56 13.12 15.95
N LEU A 473 -6.54 12.54 17.14
CA LEU A 473 -5.46 11.70 17.67
C LEU A 473 -5.92 10.24 17.82
N ALA A 474 -4.97 9.33 17.73
CA ALA A 474 -5.12 7.91 18.05
C ALA A 474 -3.95 7.45 18.93
N GLN A 475 -4.00 6.21 19.42
CA GLN A 475 -2.96 5.61 20.24
C GLN A 475 -2.28 4.47 19.48
N LEU A 476 -0.96 4.41 19.58
CA LEU A 476 -0.16 3.27 19.13
C LEU A 476 0.49 2.59 20.32
N HIS A 477 0.12 1.34 20.54
CA HIS A 477 0.71 0.44 21.53
C HIS A 477 1.50 -0.66 20.81
N ILE A 478 2.81 -0.73 21.09
CA ILE A 478 3.69 -1.81 20.65
C ILE A 478 4.15 -2.55 21.92
N ARG A 479 3.90 -3.85 22.00
CA ARG A 479 4.25 -4.64 23.19
C ARG A 479 5.73 -4.92 23.30
N ASN A 480 6.40 -5.23 22.19
CA ASN A 480 7.84 -5.44 22.14
C ASN A 480 8.42 -5.06 20.76
N VAL A 481 9.23 -4.01 20.70
CA VAL A 481 9.91 -3.58 19.47
C VAL A 481 10.95 -4.58 18.94
N TYR A 482 11.37 -5.54 19.76
CA TYR A 482 12.29 -6.62 19.37
C TYR A 482 11.56 -7.90 18.94
N GLU A 483 10.24 -7.90 18.87
CA GLU A 483 9.48 -9.08 18.47
C GLU A 483 9.36 -9.21 16.95
N VAL A 484 9.83 -10.35 16.43
CA VAL A 484 9.68 -10.74 15.02
C VAL A 484 9.04 -12.13 14.99
N GLU A 485 7.83 -12.22 14.45
CA GLU A 485 7.08 -13.48 14.31
C GLU A 485 6.88 -14.26 15.63
N GLY A 486 6.69 -13.55 16.74
CA GLY A 486 6.53 -14.17 18.08
C GLY A 486 7.85 -14.59 18.74
N ILE A 487 8.99 -14.19 18.17
CA ILE A 487 10.33 -14.47 18.71
C ILE A 487 10.96 -13.16 19.20
N ASP A 488 11.51 -13.20 20.42
CA ASP A 488 12.31 -12.10 20.97
C ASP A 488 13.69 -12.11 20.32
N THR A 489 13.99 -11.05 19.56
CA THR A 489 15.27 -10.88 18.85
C THR A 489 16.29 -10.05 19.62
N SER A 490 15.95 -9.60 20.84
CA SER A 490 16.91 -8.87 21.67
C SER A 490 18.11 -9.74 22.05
N GLU A 491 19.32 -9.20 21.94
CA GLU A 491 20.56 -9.98 22.09
C GLU A 491 20.70 -10.63 23.48
N VAL A 492 20.23 -9.94 24.52
CA VAL A 492 20.35 -10.37 25.94
C VAL A 492 19.03 -10.88 26.51
N GLY A 493 17.93 -10.80 25.75
CA GLY A 493 16.57 -11.13 26.17
C GLY A 493 15.85 -9.98 26.88
N ILE A 494 14.54 -9.84 26.60
CA ILE A 494 13.75 -8.69 27.03
C ILE A 494 13.65 -8.54 28.55
N GLY A 495 13.68 -9.65 29.30
CA GLY A 495 13.67 -9.61 30.76
C GLY A 495 14.95 -9.06 31.38
N VAL A 496 16.08 -9.12 30.67
CA VAL A 496 17.35 -8.49 31.09
C VAL A 496 17.32 -6.99 30.76
N LEU A 497 16.88 -6.64 29.55
CA LEU A 497 16.69 -5.24 29.13
C LEU A 497 15.73 -4.48 30.04
N ALA A 498 14.65 -5.13 30.49
CA ALA A 498 13.62 -4.55 31.34
C ALA A 498 14.08 -4.25 32.78
N ASP A 499 15.21 -4.79 33.23
CA ASP A 499 15.75 -4.59 34.57
C ASP A 499 16.85 -3.51 34.53
N PRO A 500 16.59 -2.27 34.99
CA PRO A 500 17.57 -1.20 34.90
C PRO A 500 18.85 -1.48 35.68
N ALA A 501 18.86 -2.38 36.68
CA ALA A 501 20.07 -2.74 37.39
C ALA A 501 20.99 -3.70 36.61
N GLN A 502 20.47 -4.34 35.56
CA GLN A 502 21.22 -5.22 34.66
C GLN A 502 21.60 -4.53 33.36
N THR A 503 20.72 -3.68 32.82
CA THR A 503 20.96 -2.96 31.57
C THR A 503 20.77 -1.45 31.77
N PRO A 504 21.86 -0.65 31.79
CA PRO A 504 21.77 0.81 31.76
C PRO A 504 21.30 1.31 30.39
N ALA A 505 20.81 2.56 30.34
CA ALA A 505 20.20 3.12 29.14
C ALA A 505 21.12 3.16 27.91
N ASP A 506 22.42 3.35 28.09
CA ASP A 506 23.44 3.39 27.02
C ASP A 506 23.78 2.00 26.44
N GLU A 507 23.36 0.92 27.12
CA GLU A 507 23.46 -0.46 26.62
C GLU A 507 22.16 -0.93 25.95
N ARG A 508 21.10 -0.11 25.92
CA ARG A 508 19.85 -0.44 25.21
C ARG A 508 19.95 -0.09 23.72
N PRO A 509 19.69 -1.03 22.80
CA PRO A 509 19.78 -0.74 21.36
C PRO A 509 18.61 0.11 20.84
N ALA A 510 17.46 0.14 21.52
CA ALA A 510 16.29 0.94 21.17
C ALA A 510 15.98 1.93 22.28
N LEU A 511 15.93 3.22 21.96
CA LEU A 511 15.53 4.26 22.91
C LEU A 511 14.29 5.02 22.47
N PHE A 512 14.06 5.17 21.16
CA PHE A 512 12.91 5.92 20.66
C PHE A 512 12.24 5.24 19.48
N LEU A 513 10.92 5.41 19.41
CA LEU A 513 10.10 5.20 18.23
C LEU A 513 10.07 6.52 17.44
N LYS A 514 10.48 6.51 16.18
CA LYS A 514 10.30 7.60 15.23
C LYS A 514 9.02 7.36 14.43
N ILE A 515 8.17 8.38 14.35
CA ILE A 515 6.91 8.37 13.59
C ILE A 515 7.08 9.29 12.38
N GLU A 516 6.78 8.78 11.20
CA GLU A 516 6.88 9.47 9.92
C GLU A 516 5.51 9.52 9.25
N LYS A 517 5.22 10.60 8.53
CA LYS A 517 4.01 10.76 7.71
C LYS A 517 4.41 10.78 6.24
N ALA A 518 3.62 10.12 5.40
CA ALA A 518 3.74 10.25 3.95
C ALA A 518 3.47 11.70 3.50
N VAL A 519 4.22 12.17 2.51
CA VAL A 519 3.89 13.40 1.79
C VAL A 519 3.28 13.01 0.46
N SER A 520 1.97 13.20 0.36
CA SER A 520 1.20 12.96 -0.86
C SER A 520 1.66 13.89 -1.98
N MET A 521 1.90 13.33 -3.16
CA MET A 521 2.31 14.10 -4.34
C MET A 521 1.07 14.62 -5.08
N PRO A 522 1.04 15.91 -5.45
CA PRO A 522 0.02 16.43 -6.37
C PRO A 522 0.29 15.96 -7.81
N ASP A 523 -0.72 16.11 -8.68
CA ASP A 523 -0.55 16.07 -10.13
C ASP A 523 0.21 17.31 -10.68
N ASP A 524 0.63 17.22 -11.94
CA ASP A 524 1.39 18.29 -12.62
C ASP A 524 0.53 19.55 -12.87
N ASP A 525 -0.80 19.42 -12.94
CA ASP A 525 -1.73 20.55 -13.12
C ASP A 525 -1.85 21.40 -11.85
N THR A 526 -1.77 20.77 -10.68
CA THR A 526 -1.74 21.41 -9.37
C THR A 526 -0.37 22.00 -9.08
N LEU A 527 0.70 21.25 -9.36
CA LEU A 527 2.07 21.66 -9.08
C LEU A 527 3.06 21.01 -10.05
N ASP A 528 3.46 21.76 -11.08
CA ASP A 528 4.54 21.42 -12.00
C ASP A 528 5.89 21.41 -11.24
N PHE A 529 6.37 20.22 -10.91
CA PHE A 529 7.50 19.95 -10.02
C PHE A 529 8.44 18.90 -10.60
N ASP A 530 9.72 19.26 -10.82
CA ASP A 530 10.73 18.27 -11.20
C ASP A 530 10.98 17.27 -10.06
N ARG A 531 10.59 16.01 -10.28
CA ARG A 531 10.81 14.90 -9.34
C ARG A 531 12.30 14.70 -8.99
N ALA A 532 13.26 15.24 -9.75
CA ALA A 532 14.67 15.27 -9.38
C ALA A 532 14.95 16.02 -8.06
N TYR A 533 14.06 16.94 -7.65
CA TYR A 533 14.12 17.65 -6.38
C TYR A 533 13.65 16.82 -5.18
N ILE A 534 13.10 15.61 -5.38
CA ILE A 534 12.98 14.60 -4.30
C ILE A 534 14.39 14.16 -3.88
N GLY A 535 15.31 14.05 -4.84
CA GLY A 535 16.69 13.66 -4.60
C GLY A 535 16.95 12.18 -4.86
N VAL A 536 17.71 11.52 -3.98
CA VAL A 536 18.05 10.09 -4.10
C VAL A 536 16.98 9.18 -3.48
N ALA A 537 16.12 9.78 -2.65
CA ALA A 537 14.88 9.17 -2.20
C ALA A 537 13.88 9.03 -3.37
N ARG A 538 12.82 8.24 -3.16
CA ARG A 538 11.77 8.00 -4.15
C ARG A 538 10.43 8.61 -3.79
N THR A 539 10.14 8.65 -2.49
CA THR A 539 8.94 9.24 -1.92
C THR A 539 9.35 10.28 -0.88
N MET A 540 8.51 11.29 -0.71
CA MET A 540 8.71 12.32 0.30
C MET A 540 8.09 11.91 1.64
N ARG A 541 8.79 12.22 2.74
CA ARG A 541 8.35 11.90 4.11
C ARG A 541 8.73 13.02 5.08
N GLU A 542 7.81 13.31 5.98
CA GLU A 542 7.97 14.26 7.08
C GLU A 542 8.02 13.50 8.41
N ILE A 543 8.77 14.00 9.39
CA ILE A 543 8.81 13.37 10.72
C ILE A 543 7.74 14.03 11.59
N ILE A 544 6.93 13.22 12.26
CA ILE A 544 5.92 13.66 13.23
C ILE A 544 6.54 13.91 14.60
N GLY A 545 7.46 13.02 15.00
CA GLY A 545 8.18 13.11 16.25
C GLY A 545 8.66 11.77 16.77
N TYR A 546 9.13 11.80 18.01
CA TYR A 546 9.77 10.70 18.72
C TYR A 546 9.04 10.41 20.02
N ALA A 547 8.86 9.13 20.32
CA ALA A 547 8.32 8.65 21.58
C ALA A 547 9.31 7.69 22.24
N PRO A 548 9.40 7.63 23.58
CA PRO A 548 10.33 6.74 24.25
C PRO A 548 9.95 5.26 24.08
N VAL A 549 10.96 4.42 23.90
CA VAL A 549 10.87 2.97 24.06
C VAL A 549 11.23 2.65 25.51
N GLU A 550 10.29 2.04 26.22
CA GLU A 550 10.47 1.68 27.63
C GLU A 550 11.43 0.49 27.77
N PRO A 551 12.02 0.23 28.95
CA PRO A 551 13.06 -0.80 29.12
C PRO A 551 12.68 -2.21 28.69
N ASP A 552 11.40 -2.59 28.77
CA ASP A 552 10.88 -3.88 28.28
C ASP A 552 10.58 -3.89 26.78
N GLY A 553 11.07 -2.90 26.03
CA GLY A 553 10.84 -2.76 24.60
C GLY A 553 9.43 -2.33 24.23
N SER A 554 8.57 -1.96 25.18
CA SER A 554 7.20 -1.50 24.87
C SER A 554 7.14 -0.01 24.58
N VAL A 555 6.16 0.38 23.76
CA VAL A 555 5.85 1.78 23.41
C VAL A 555 4.36 2.01 23.53
N LEU A 556 3.95 3.11 24.17
CA LEU A 556 2.55 3.58 24.14
C LEU A 556 2.58 5.10 23.93
N THR A 557 2.14 5.54 22.74
CA THR A 557 2.22 6.94 22.32
C THR A 557 0.98 7.38 21.55
N LEU A 558 0.73 8.69 21.56
CA LEU A 558 -0.22 9.32 20.64
C LEU A 558 0.35 9.39 19.22
N ILE A 559 -0.53 9.29 18.22
CA ILE A 559 -0.24 9.45 16.79
C ILE A 559 -1.36 10.28 16.13
N PRO A 560 -1.09 11.03 15.03
CA PRO A 560 -2.15 11.67 14.25
C PRO A 560 -3.07 10.62 13.62
N ALA A 561 -4.38 10.85 13.65
CA ALA A 561 -5.37 10.02 12.96
C ALA A 561 -5.54 10.46 11.49
N ASP A 562 -6.20 9.61 10.70
CA ASP A 562 -6.60 9.89 9.32
C ASP A 562 -5.43 10.22 8.36
N VAL A 563 -4.24 9.67 8.61
CA VAL A 563 -3.05 9.87 7.77
C VAL A 563 -2.27 8.57 7.58
N ALA A 564 -1.51 8.48 6.48
CA ALA A 564 -0.54 7.40 6.25
C ALA A 564 0.72 7.60 7.09
N LEU A 565 1.01 6.65 7.98
CA LEU A 565 2.14 6.66 8.89
C LEU A 565 3.11 5.51 8.62
N ALA A 566 4.39 5.79 8.82
CA ALA A 566 5.45 4.79 8.92
C ALA A 566 6.15 4.95 10.29
N ILE A 567 6.77 3.87 10.76
CA ILE A 567 7.47 3.87 12.05
C ILE A 567 8.83 3.20 11.96
N SER A 568 9.75 3.64 12.81
CA SER A 568 11.05 2.99 12.96
C SER A 568 11.61 3.16 14.36
N ILE A 569 12.51 2.27 14.74
CA ILE A 569 13.19 2.34 16.04
C ILE A 569 14.56 2.98 15.84
N VAL A 570 14.89 3.93 16.72
CA VAL A 570 16.15 4.65 16.70
C VAL A 570 16.92 4.52 18.01
N ASP A 571 18.24 4.60 17.90
CA ASP A 571 19.19 4.57 19.01
C ASP A 571 19.26 5.92 19.76
N GLN A 572 20.19 6.02 20.72
CA GLN A 572 20.43 7.23 21.49
C GLN A 572 20.90 8.43 20.64
N ASN A 573 21.33 8.21 19.40
CA ASN A 573 21.81 9.22 18.47
C ASN A 573 20.77 9.53 17.37
N ALA A 574 19.52 9.09 17.54
CA ALA A 574 18.45 9.20 16.57
C ALA A 574 18.70 8.47 15.23
N ARG A 575 19.58 7.46 15.22
CA ARG A 575 19.87 6.64 14.03
C ARG A 575 19.01 5.39 14.05
N ARG A 576 18.38 5.08 12.92
CA ARG A 576 17.52 3.91 12.78
C ARG A 576 18.30 2.60 12.97
N VAL A 577 17.79 1.76 13.85
CA VAL A 577 18.28 0.41 14.14
C VAL A 577 17.32 -0.70 13.68
N SER A 578 16.08 -0.35 13.33
CA SER A 578 15.11 -1.28 12.72
C SER A 578 15.17 -1.26 11.19
N ASP A 579 14.53 -2.25 10.58
CA ASP A 579 14.17 -2.16 9.18
C ASP A 579 13.19 -1.00 8.94
N SER A 580 13.15 -0.52 7.69
CA SER A 580 12.18 0.49 7.26
C SER A 580 10.80 -0.13 7.02
N SER A 581 9.73 0.60 7.35
CA SER A 581 8.38 0.19 6.98
C SER A 581 8.23 -0.02 5.47
N THR A 582 7.44 -1.03 5.09
CA THR A 582 7.14 -1.38 3.68
C THR A 582 5.66 -1.24 3.33
N THR A 583 4.86 -0.74 4.28
CA THR A 583 3.41 -0.55 4.19
C THR A 583 3.02 0.66 5.04
N TRP A 584 1.91 1.33 4.70
CA TRP A 584 1.39 2.44 5.47
C TRP A 584 0.43 1.99 6.58
N ILE A 585 0.65 2.51 7.79
CA ILE A 585 -0.24 2.35 8.94
C ILE A 585 -1.22 3.53 8.95
N GLN A 586 -2.46 3.29 9.37
CA GLN A 586 -3.45 4.33 9.60
C GLN A 586 -4.21 4.06 10.90
N ALA A 587 -4.78 5.10 11.49
CA ALA A 587 -5.70 5.01 12.62
C ALA A 587 -6.85 6.01 12.44
N ARG A 588 -8.03 5.70 12.98
CA ARG A 588 -9.14 6.64 13.11
C ARG A 588 -9.03 7.43 14.42
N PRO A 589 -9.67 8.61 14.53
CA PRO A 589 -9.66 9.38 15.77
C PRO A 589 -10.19 8.57 16.96
N GLY A 590 -9.46 8.58 18.07
CA GLY A 590 -9.73 7.82 19.29
C GLY A 590 -9.40 6.33 19.23
N GLU A 591 -8.94 5.80 18.08
CA GLU A 591 -8.58 4.39 17.93
C GLU A 591 -7.34 4.03 18.74
N VAL A 592 -7.28 2.79 19.22
CA VAL A 592 -6.07 2.20 19.80
C VAL A 592 -5.59 1.08 18.89
N ILE A 593 -4.42 1.28 18.26
CA ILE A 593 -3.69 0.23 17.56
C ILE A 593 -2.85 -0.53 18.59
N ASP A 594 -3.22 -1.78 18.86
CA ASP A 594 -2.43 -2.70 19.69
C ASP A 594 -1.71 -3.71 18.80
N SER A 595 -0.37 -3.73 18.89
CA SER A 595 0.51 -4.59 18.11
C SER A 595 1.54 -5.27 19.01
N HIS A 596 1.88 -6.52 18.69
CA HIS A 596 2.92 -7.22 19.42
C HIS A 596 4.34 -6.72 19.06
N GLY A 597 4.54 -6.29 17.80
CA GLY A 597 5.84 -5.84 17.27
C GLY A 597 5.69 -4.79 16.17
N LEU A 598 6.71 -4.67 15.30
CA LEU A 598 6.78 -3.60 14.30
C LEU A 598 5.98 -3.88 13.00
N ASN A 599 5.62 -5.13 12.72
CA ASN A 599 4.85 -5.53 11.53
C ASN A 599 3.33 -5.34 11.73
N ILE A 600 2.91 -4.09 11.99
CA ILE A 600 1.55 -3.73 12.43
C ILE A 600 0.47 -4.12 11.42
N THR A 601 0.70 -3.87 10.14
CA THR A 601 -0.30 -4.04 9.06
C THR A 601 -0.14 -5.34 8.29
N GLN A 602 0.98 -6.04 8.42
CA GLN A 602 1.32 -7.19 7.58
C GLN A 602 0.70 -8.52 8.05
N ARG A 603 0.01 -8.53 9.20
CA ARG A 603 -0.64 -9.74 9.76
C ARG A 603 -1.91 -9.40 10.51
N ARG A 604 -2.84 -10.36 10.53
CA ARG A 604 -4.11 -10.26 11.26
C ARG A 604 -3.88 -10.40 12.78
N ARG A 605 -4.62 -9.64 13.61
CA ARG A 605 -4.40 -9.60 15.07
C ARG A 605 -4.64 -10.94 15.78
N ASP A 606 -5.57 -11.75 15.30
CA ASP A 606 -5.87 -13.10 15.81
C ASP A 606 -4.84 -14.16 15.38
N GLN A 607 -3.92 -13.81 14.47
CA GLN A 607 -2.83 -14.67 14.00
C GLN A 607 -1.50 -14.42 14.71
N PHE A 608 -1.44 -13.55 15.71
CA PHE A 608 -0.20 -13.38 16.48
C PHE A 608 -0.02 -14.51 17.50
N GLN A 609 1.22 -15.02 17.61
CA GLN A 609 1.62 -15.73 18.83
C GLN A 609 1.45 -14.78 20.02
N ALA A 610 1.22 -15.32 21.21
CA ALA A 610 1.23 -14.50 22.42
C ALA A 610 2.53 -13.68 22.45
N SER A 611 2.41 -12.36 22.66
CA SER A 611 3.59 -11.49 22.66
C SER A 611 4.65 -12.01 23.65
N THR A 612 5.89 -11.94 23.20
CA THR A 612 7.09 -12.22 23.99
C THR A 612 7.19 -11.32 25.22
N ASN A 613 6.61 -10.13 25.17
CA ASN A 613 6.38 -9.28 26.33
C ASN A 613 4.96 -9.50 26.91
N THR A 614 4.88 -10.43 27.87
CA THR A 614 3.64 -10.73 28.59
C THR A 614 3.21 -9.62 29.59
N GLY A 615 4.06 -8.62 29.82
CA GLY A 615 3.83 -7.57 30.81
C GLY A 615 3.89 -8.06 32.25
N ALA A 616 3.32 -7.27 33.16
CA ALA A 616 3.25 -7.58 34.59
C ALA A 616 2.43 -8.87 34.83
N PRO A 617 2.94 -9.86 35.59
CA PRO A 617 2.27 -11.15 35.76
C PRO A 617 1.04 -11.12 36.67
N VAL A 618 0.90 -10.09 37.51
CA VAL A 618 -0.18 -9.94 38.49
C VAL A 618 -0.44 -8.46 38.77
N ASP A 619 -1.59 -8.14 39.37
CA ASP A 619 -1.87 -6.79 39.84
C ASP A 619 -0.96 -6.38 41.00
N GLY A 620 -0.51 -5.13 40.98
CA GLY A 620 0.37 -4.61 42.01
C GLY A 620 1.83 -5.04 41.83
N TYR A 621 2.22 -5.39 40.62
CA TYR A 621 3.57 -5.87 40.32
C TYR A 621 4.57 -4.72 40.27
N ASN A 622 5.66 -4.85 41.03
CA ASN A 622 6.82 -3.96 40.89
C ASN A 622 7.80 -4.61 39.94
N PHE A 623 8.09 -3.96 38.82
CA PHE A 623 9.14 -4.42 37.91
C PHE A 623 10.49 -4.42 38.64
N PRO A 624 11.37 -5.42 38.39
CA PRO A 624 12.64 -5.54 39.11
C PRO A 624 13.47 -4.26 39.05
N ASN A 625 13.91 -3.77 40.23
CA ASN A 625 14.78 -2.59 40.39
C ASN A 625 14.25 -1.29 39.75
N THR A 626 12.92 -1.19 39.61
CA THR A 626 12.27 0.00 39.06
C THR A 626 11.68 0.94 40.12
N GLU A 627 11.36 2.17 39.72
CA GLU A 627 10.76 3.21 40.54
C GLU A 627 9.52 2.68 41.28
N PRO A 628 9.49 2.71 42.63
CA PRO A 628 8.45 2.04 43.42
C PRO A 628 7.01 2.55 43.23
N LEU A 629 6.82 3.66 42.51
CA LEU A 629 5.50 4.23 42.19
C LEU A 629 4.95 3.75 40.84
N LEU A 630 5.77 3.14 40.00
CA LEU A 630 5.35 2.56 38.72
C LEU A 630 4.91 1.12 38.94
N ILE A 631 3.64 0.95 39.29
CA ILE A 631 3.08 -0.33 39.73
C ILE A 631 2.22 -0.91 38.62
N GLY A 632 2.65 -2.04 38.05
CA GLY A 632 1.95 -2.69 36.94
C GLY A 632 0.69 -3.46 37.38
N SER A 633 -0.32 -3.43 36.51
CA SER A 633 -1.49 -4.31 36.57
C SER A 633 -1.29 -5.55 35.69
N SER A 634 -1.98 -6.65 35.97
CA SER A 634 -1.80 -7.91 35.22
C SER A 634 -1.92 -7.70 33.70
N GLY A 635 -0.90 -8.13 32.94
CA GLY A 635 -0.80 -8.04 31.49
C GLY A 635 -0.23 -6.72 30.94
N GLN A 636 -0.09 -5.68 31.78
CA GLN A 636 0.41 -4.38 31.33
C GLN A 636 1.91 -4.41 31.07
N THR A 637 2.33 -3.86 29.93
CA THR A 637 3.74 -3.59 29.66
C THR A 637 4.23 -2.40 30.50
N MET A 638 5.53 -2.13 30.50
CA MET A 638 6.09 -0.95 31.18
C MET A 638 5.48 0.35 30.61
N ALA A 639 5.29 0.47 29.29
CA ALA A 639 4.63 1.64 28.69
C ALA A 639 3.19 1.86 29.16
N GLN A 640 2.38 0.80 29.25
CA GLN A 640 1.02 0.90 29.81
C GLN A 640 1.05 1.23 31.31
N THR A 641 2.00 0.67 32.05
CA THR A 641 2.20 0.96 33.48
C THR A 641 2.57 2.42 33.71
N TYR A 642 3.45 2.97 32.88
CA TYR A 642 3.82 4.38 32.92
C TYR A 642 2.59 5.27 32.70
N ALA A 643 1.83 5.01 31.63
CA ALA A 643 0.65 5.80 31.30
C ALA A 643 -0.41 5.77 32.41
N GLN A 644 -0.68 4.59 32.98
CA GLN A 644 -1.59 4.44 34.11
C GLN A 644 -1.08 5.16 35.37
N SER A 645 0.20 5.03 35.70
CA SER A 645 0.76 5.55 36.96
C SER A 645 0.91 7.07 36.94
N THR A 646 1.08 7.66 35.75
CA THR A 646 1.25 9.10 35.54
C THR A 646 -0.03 9.81 35.09
N ASP A 647 -1.09 9.06 34.77
CA ASP A 647 -2.33 9.57 34.19
C ASP A 647 -2.08 10.31 32.86
N ALA A 648 -1.11 9.84 32.07
CA ALA A 648 -0.67 10.49 30.84
C ALA A 648 -0.04 9.49 29.83
N ILE A 649 -0.59 9.44 28.62
CA ILE A 649 0.05 8.77 27.48
C ILE A 649 1.19 9.66 26.96
N ARG A 650 2.30 9.06 26.51
CA ARG A 650 3.40 9.83 25.92
C ARG A 650 2.89 10.52 24.65
N ALA A 651 2.99 11.85 24.60
CA ALA A 651 2.93 12.58 23.34
C ALA A 651 4.30 12.49 22.66
N PRO A 652 4.37 12.37 21.33
CA PRO A 652 5.62 12.52 20.61
C PRO A 652 6.25 13.90 20.86
N SER A 653 7.56 14.00 20.65
CA SER A 653 8.29 15.27 20.63
C SER A 653 9.01 15.42 19.29
N VAL A 654 9.11 16.66 18.79
CA VAL A 654 10.03 16.96 17.68
C VAL A 654 11.48 17.02 18.15
N ASP A 655 11.76 16.90 19.45
CA ASP A 655 13.09 16.79 20.02
C ASP A 655 13.38 15.34 20.48
N ILE A 656 14.66 14.98 20.57
CA ILE A 656 15.09 13.76 21.25
C ILE A 656 15.28 14.09 22.72
N ILE A 657 14.50 13.48 23.61
CA ILE A 657 14.53 13.75 25.05
C ILE A 657 14.51 12.43 25.81
N PHE A 658 15.63 12.08 26.46
CA PHE A 658 15.72 10.93 27.33
C PHE A 658 15.73 11.35 28.80
N ASN A 659 14.82 10.75 29.58
CA ASN A 659 14.85 10.79 31.04
C ASN A 659 14.77 9.35 31.58
N ASP A 660 15.55 9.05 32.63
CA ASP A 660 15.46 7.77 33.31
C ASP A 660 14.27 7.77 34.30
N ASP A 661 13.10 7.42 33.77
CA ASP A 661 11.85 7.33 34.52
C ASP A 661 11.74 6.03 35.33
N TRP A 662 12.60 5.05 35.09
CA TRP A 662 12.41 3.67 35.59
C TRP A 662 13.37 3.27 36.68
N THR A 663 14.63 3.69 36.70
CA THR A 663 15.60 3.17 37.67
C THR A 663 15.26 3.59 39.10
N ASP A 664 15.19 2.62 40.03
CA ASP A 664 15.10 2.93 41.47
C ASP A 664 16.42 3.55 41.98
N PRO A 665 16.43 4.83 42.42
CA PRO A 665 17.63 5.49 42.93
C PRO A 665 18.18 4.83 44.21
N ALA A 666 17.42 3.97 44.88
CA ALA A 666 17.88 3.18 46.01
C ALA A 666 18.70 1.94 45.60
N VAL A 667 18.56 1.47 44.35
CA VAL A 667 19.32 0.32 43.81
C VAL A 667 20.59 0.78 43.11
N ARG A 668 20.50 1.76 42.21
CA ARG A 668 21.64 2.44 41.57
C ARG A 668 21.31 3.88 41.22
N ALA A 669 22.30 4.69 40.85
CA ALA A 669 22.03 6.02 40.33
C ALA A 669 21.24 5.92 39.02
N LYS A 670 20.30 6.85 38.81
CA LYS A 670 19.63 7.03 37.53
C LYS A 670 20.64 7.33 36.43
N ASP A 671 20.34 6.89 35.22
CA ASP A 671 21.12 7.22 34.02
C ASP A 671 21.02 8.73 33.74
N ASP A 672 22.10 9.27 33.17
CA ASP A 672 22.16 10.69 32.83
C ASP A 672 21.12 11.02 31.75
N SER A 673 20.31 12.05 32.00
CA SER A 673 19.35 12.55 31.03
C SER A 673 20.09 13.32 29.92
N PHE A 674 19.60 13.21 28.69
CA PHE A 674 20.13 13.95 27.55
C PHE A 674 19.00 14.44 26.65
N GLU A 675 19.30 15.51 25.94
CA GLU A 675 18.37 16.13 25.00
C GLU A 675 19.13 16.68 23.80
N TYR A 676 18.56 16.49 22.61
CA TYR A 676 19.05 17.12 21.39
C TYR A 676 17.92 17.96 20.82
N ARG A 677 17.99 19.27 21.01
CA ARG A 677 16.89 20.16 20.67
C ARG A 677 17.15 20.89 19.37
N TYR A 678 16.10 21.10 18.57
CA TYR A 678 16.25 22.00 17.42
C TYR A 678 16.52 23.45 17.85
N ASN A 679 16.14 23.85 19.07
CA ASN A 679 16.51 25.15 19.64
C ASN A 679 18.02 25.31 19.88
N ASP A 680 18.79 24.22 19.90
CA ASP A 680 20.24 24.26 20.09
C ASP A 680 20.99 24.45 18.75
N LEU A 681 20.28 24.39 17.61
CA LEU A 681 20.85 24.67 16.29
C LEU A 681 21.19 26.16 16.16
N LEU A 682 22.34 26.44 15.55
CA LEU A 682 22.72 27.79 15.12
C LEU A 682 22.29 28.09 13.67
N THR A 683 21.79 27.08 12.96
CA THR A 683 21.18 27.14 11.63
C THR A 683 19.66 27.06 11.74
N PRO A 684 18.90 27.29 10.66
CA PRO A 684 17.44 27.18 10.69
C PRO A 684 16.97 25.81 11.22
N ALA A 685 15.97 25.83 12.10
CA ALA A 685 15.35 24.63 12.61
C ALA A 685 14.33 24.06 11.60
N PRO A 686 14.24 22.73 11.42
CA PRO A 686 13.32 22.09 10.48
C PRO A 686 11.88 21.97 10.99
N ALA A 687 11.54 22.61 12.11
CA ALA A 687 10.22 22.55 12.73
C ALA A 687 9.77 23.95 13.17
N SER A 688 8.45 24.17 13.20
CA SER A 688 7.90 25.45 13.66
C SER A 688 8.14 25.68 15.16
N GLU A 689 8.25 26.94 15.58
CA GLU A 689 8.39 27.31 17.00
C GLU A 689 7.26 26.72 17.87
N GLY A 690 6.03 26.63 17.30
CA GLY A 690 4.89 26.00 17.96
C GLY A 690 5.17 24.55 18.31
N CYS A 691 5.62 23.76 17.33
CA CYS A 691 5.93 22.34 17.51
C CYS A 691 7.13 22.08 18.42
N ILE A 692 8.13 22.96 18.39
CA ILE A 692 9.26 22.88 19.32
C ILE A 692 8.80 23.14 20.76
N SER A 693 7.81 24.00 20.96
CA SER A 693 7.28 24.33 22.29
C SER A 693 6.28 23.31 22.84
N GLU A 694 5.38 22.81 21.99
CA GLU A 694 4.30 21.91 22.34
C GLU A 694 3.89 21.10 21.10
N TRP A 695 3.92 19.77 21.22
CA TRP A 695 3.57 18.89 20.13
C TRP A 695 2.04 18.84 19.93
N SER A 696 1.61 18.72 18.68
CA SER A 696 0.22 18.48 18.28
C SER A 696 0.17 17.60 17.02
N ALA A 697 -1.02 17.12 16.66
CA ALA A 697 -1.23 16.26 15.49
C ALA A 697 -0.77 16.91 14.16
N SER A 698 -0.73 18.24 14.06
CA SER A 698 -0.29 18.99 12.88
C SER A 698 1.23 19.24 12.86
N CYS A 699 1.98 18.76 13.85
CA CYS A 699 3.42 18.97 13.87
C CYS A 699 4.14 18.16 12.79
N ARG A 700 5.01 18.86 12.05
CA ARG A 700 5.86 18.31 11.00
C ARG A 700 7.29 18.83 11.19
N VAL A 701 8.24 17.94 10.99
CA VAL A 701 9.65 18.26 10.78
C VAL A 701 9.92 18.10 9.28
N ILE A 702 10.27 19.20 8.62
CA ILE A 702 10.53 19.30 7.19
C ILE A 702 12.02 19.61 7.01
N VAL A 703 12.77 18.69 6.42
CA VAL A 703 14.23 18.81 6.28
C VAL A 703 14.62 18.96 4.81
N ASN A 704 14.42 20.16 4.27
CA ASN A 704 14.96 20.52 2.96
C ASN A 704 16.49 20.67 3.05
N TYR A 705 17.23 19.98 2.19
CA TYR A 705 18.69 20.03 2.15
C TYR A 705 19.25 21.46 2.02
N PRO A 706 18.81 22.31 1.06
CA PRO A 706 19.37 23.65 0.92
C PRO A 706 19.07 24.56 2.13
N ASP A 707 17.98 24.34 2.84
CA ASP A 707 17.53 25.20 3.94
C ASP A 707 18.09 24.77 5.30
N HIS A 708 18.33 23.48 5.50
CA HIS A 708 18.63 22.91 6.82
C HIS A 708 19.97 22.19 6.89
N ILE A 709 20.42 21.55 5.80
CA ILE A 709 21.66 20.76 5.79
C ILE A 709 22.83 21.56 5.24
N GLN A 710 22.68 22.20 4.07
CA GLN A 710 23.73 23.04 3.48
C GLN A 710 24.25 24.11 4.45
N PRO A 711 23.40 24.81 5.23
CA PRO A 711 23.89 25.82 6.17
C PRO A 711 24.80 25.28 7.28
N LEU A 712 24.73 23.98 7.60
CA LEU A 712 25.63 23.36 8.59
C LEU A 712 27.10 23.43 8.15
N TRP A 713 27.34 23.30 6.84
CA TRP A 713 28.66 23.32 6.22
C TRP A 713 29.26 24.73 6.13
N GLU A 714 28.38 25.73 6.04
CA GLU A 714 28.74 27.15 5.87
C GLU A 714 28.77 27.92 7.19
N LEU A 715 28.25 27.33 8.27
CA LEU A 715 28.22 27.94 9.59
C LEU A 715 29.63 28.35 10.03
N PRO A 716 29.88 29.64 10.36
CA PRO A 716 31.19 30.07 10.84
C PRO A 716 31.55 29.44 12.19
N ARG A 717 32.58 28.60 12.22
CA ARG A 717 33.03 27.88 13.44
C ARG A 717 34.32 28.48 14.00
N GLN A 718 34.24 29.75 14.41
CA GLN A 718 35.38 30.53 14.88
C GLN A 718 35.54 30.47 16.40
N THR A 719 36.75 30.11 16.84
CA THR A 719 37.17 30.33 18.23
C THR A 719 37.77 31.73 18.35
N LEU A 720 37.24 32.55 19.26
CA LEU A 720 37.73 33.90 19.51
C LEU A 720 38.54 33.97 20.80
N ASP A 721 39.58 34.81 20.84
CA ASP A 721 40.26 35.18 22.08
C ASP A 721 39.46 36.23 22.89
N ASP A 722 39.94 36.57 24.10
CA ASP A 722 39.33 37.59 24.99
C ASP A 722 39.23 39.00 24.34
N MET A 723 39.88 39.22 23.20
CA MET A 723 39.91 40.47 22.44
C MET A 723 39.06 40.38 21.16
N ASN A 724 38.24 39.33 20.98
CA ASN A 724 37.44 39.03 19.80
C ASN A 724 38.25 38.81 18.52
N ASN A 725 39.52 38.39 18.62
CA ASN A 725 40.28 37.96 17.44
C ASN A 725 40.05 36.47 17.20
N VAL A 726 39.89 36.08 15.93
CA VAL A 726 39.82 34.67 15.52
C VAL A 726 41.17 34.01 15.76
N ILE A 727 41.19 32.98 16.60
CA ILE A 727 42.38 32.16 16.90
C ILE A 727 42.31 30.75 16.30
N ALA A 728 41.12 30.29 15.93
CA ALA A 728 40.89 29.10 15.12
C ALA A 728 39.59 29.27 14.32
N ASP A 729 39.51 28.67 13.14
CA ASP A 729 38.32 28.65 12.29
C ASP A 729 38.17 27.25 11.69
N ASN A 730 37.16 26.52 12.16
CA ASN A 730 36.87 25.14 11.77
C ASN A 730 35.66 25.06 10.83
N THR A 731 35.36 26.14 10.09
CA THR A 731 34.26 26.15 9.11
C THR A 731 34.52 25.08 8.03
N CYS A 732 33.57 24.18 7.81
CA CYS A 732 33.77 22.97 6.98
C CYS A 732 34.23 23.31 5.55
N THR A 733 33.61 24.33 4.95
CA THR A 733 33.92 24.81 3.58
C THR A 733 35.29 25.48 3.43
N LEU A 734 36.08 25.65 4.50
CA LEU A 734 37.48 26.08 4.37
C LEU A 734 38.40 24.95 3.90
N CYS A 735 38.09 23.71 4.27
CA CYS A 735 38.85 22.52 3.87
C CYS A 735 38.14 21.73 2.76
N HIS A 736 36.81 21.69 2.80
CA HIS A 736 35.97 20.95 1.85
C HIS A 736 35.51 21.83 0.68
N ASN A 737 36.48 22.39 -0.05
CA ASN A 737 36.23 23.33 -1.14
C ASN A 737 37.32 23.21 -2.20
N THR A 738 36.96 23.39 -3.46
CA THR A 738 37.87 23.36 -4.62
C THR A 738 38.78 24.59 -4.72
N ARG A 739 38.60 25.60 -3.86
CA ARG A 739 39.44 26.80 -3.81
C ARG A 739 39.98 27.09 -2.42
N ASP A 740 41.26 27.41 -2.35
CA ASP A 740 41.92 27.85 -1.13
C ASP A 740 41.58 29.31 -0.77
N ALA A 741 42.05 29.78 0.40
CA ALA A 741 41.83 31.15 0.86
C ALA A 741 42.43 32.24 -0.05
N MET A 742 43.33 31.89 -0.98
CA MET A 742 43.90 32.80 -1.98
C MET A 742 43.19 32.71 -3.35
N GLY A 743 42.18 31.84 -3.47
CA GLY A 743 41.40 31.58 -4.68
C GLY A 743 42.06 30.64 -5.68
N ALA A 744 43.19 30.01 -5.33
CA ALA A 744 43.83 28.99 -6.15
C ALA A 744 43.06 27.68 -6.05
N GLN A 745 43.09 26.86 -7.11
CA GLN A 745 42.46 25.54 -7.06
C GLN A 745 43.19 24.63 -6.07
N GLN A 746 42.40 23.88 -5.29
CA GLN A 746 42.87 22.84 -4.38
C GLN A 746 41.99 21.60 -4.54
N VAL A 747 42.54 20.43 -4.21
CA VAL A 747 41.72 19.22 -4.05
C VAL A 747 40.97 19.36 -2.71
N PRO A 748 39.63 19.24 -2.69
CA PRO A 748 38.87 19.25 -1.44
C PRO A 748 39.40 18.17 -0.47
N ALA A 749 39.55 18.52 0.80
CA ALA A 749 40.03 17.58 1.80
C ALA A 749 39.13 16.32 1.85
N GLY A 750 39.75 15.13 1.83
CA GLY A 750 39.02 13.87 1.82
C GLY A 750 38.27 13.58 0.51
N GLN A 751 38.56 14.28 -0.59
CA GLN A 751 37.83 14.17 -1.87
C GLN A 751 36.33 14.44 -1.68
N LEU A 752 36.00 15.44 -0.85
CA LEU A 752 34.62 15.80 -0.50
C LEU A 752 34.44 17.31 -0.62
N GLU A 753 33.63 17.74 -1.58
CA GLU A 753 33.23 19.14 -1.72
C GLU A 753 31.92 19.43 -0.97
N LEU A 754 31.93 20.37 -0.01
CA LEU A 754 30.73 20.74 0.78
C LEU A 754 30.19 22.13 0.42
N THR A 755 30.54 22.65 -0.74
CA THR A 755 30.11 24.00 -1.18
C THR A 755 28.66 23.99 -1.69
N ALA A 756 27.98 25.14 -1.56
CA ALA A 756 26.67 25.38 -2.18
C ALA A 756 26.74 25.70 -3.69
N SER A 757 27.82 25.28 -4.38
CA SER A 757 27.93 25.52 -5.82
C SER A 757 26.81 24.77 -6.54
N PRO A 758 26.01 25.43 -7.40
CA PRO A 758 24.95 24.75 -8.13
C PRO A 758 25.55 23.78 -9.14
N LEU A 759 24.90 22.65 -9.31
CA LEU A 759 25.18 21.71 -10.40
C LEU A 759 24.64 22.27 -11.70
N ASP A 760 25.40 22.06 -12.78
CA ASP A 760 25.01 22.50 -14.12
C ASP A 760 23.76 21.75 -14.66
N THR A 761 23.39 20.62 -14.06
CA THR A 761 22.29 19.74 -14.54
C THR A 761 20.92 20.15 -14.05
N ASP A 762 20.77 20.48 -12.76
CA ASP A 762 19.46 20.60 -12.10
C ASP A 762 19.45 21.62 -10.93
N ASN A 763 20.46 22.50 -10.86
CA ASN A 763 20.62 23.52 -9.81
C ASN A 763 20.69 23.01 -8.36
N ARG A 764 20.64 21.69 -8.10
CA ARG A 764 20.93 21.16 -6.77
C ARG A 764 22.37 21.50 -6.40
N VAL A 765 22.65 21.63 -5.11
CA VAL A 765 24.00 22.01 -4.65
C VAL A 765 24.97 20.83 -4.71
N ARG A 766 26.24 21.10 -5.05
CA ARG A 766 27.33 20.11 -5.18
C ARG A 766 27.43 19.19 -3.97
N SER A 767 27.43 19.77 -2.78
CA SER A 767 27.56 19.03 -1.50
C SER A 767 26.55 17.90 -1.31
N TYR A 768 25.35 18.03 -1.87
CA TYR A 768 24.31 17.02 -1.76
C TYR A 768 24.72 15.72 -2.49
N LEU A 769 25.21 15.84 -3.71
CA LEU A 769 25.67 14.68 -4.48
C LEU A 769 26.96 14.11 -3.90
N GLU A 770 27.90 14.97 -3.50
CA GLU A 770 29.18 14.59 -2.89
C GLU A 770 29.01 13.70 -1.64
N LEU A 771 27.97 13.96 -0.86
CA LEU A 771 27.66 13.18 0.33
C LEU A 771 27.05 11.81 -0.01
N LEU A 772 26.21 11.73 -1.04
CA LEU A 772 25.30 10.59 -1.27
C LEU A 772 25.65 9.72 -2.48
N ALA A 773 26.46 10.22 -3.42
CA ALA A 773 26.90 9.53 -4.62
C ALA A 773 28.34 9.04 -4.50
N ASN A 774 28.66 7.97 -5.24
CA ASN A 774 30.06 7.63 -5.47
C ASN A 774 30.67 8.66 -6.43
N ASP A 775 31.96 8.89 -6.31
CA ASP A 775 32.69 9.83 -7.15
C ASP A 775 34.06 9.25 -7.54
N ASN A 776 34.92 10.02 -8.20
CA ASN A 776 36.31 9.69 -8.49
C ASN A 776 37.25 10.60 -7.70
N GLU A 777 38.47 10.13 -7.40
CA GLU A 777 39.49 10.99 -6.82
C GLU A 777 39.85 12.12 -7.80
N ASP A 778 39.96 13.35 -7.29
CA ASP A 778 40.50 14.49 -8.01
C ASP A 778 42.00 14.69 -7.74
N GLU A 779 42.69 15.25 -8.74
CA GLU A 779 44.05 15.77 -8.62
C GLU A 779 44.24 17.09 -9.36
N ILE A 780 45.36 17.78 -9.07
CA ILE A 780 45.72 19.01 -9.78
C ILE A 780 46.77 18.70 -10.84
N VAL A 781 46.38 18.86 -12.11
CA VAL A 781 47.27 18.74 -13.27
C VAL A 781 47.38 20.10 -13.95
N ASP A 782 48.60 20.61 -14.07
CA ASP A 782 48.89 21.93 -14.69
C ASP A 782 48.07 23.10 -14.10
N GLY A 783 47.69 23.00 -12.82
CA GLY A 783 46.90 24.02 -12.12
C GLY A 783 45.39 23.96 -12.40
N ALA A 784 44.93 22.90 -13.06
CA ALA A 784 43.52 22.54 -13.21
C ALA A 784 43.18 21.36 -12.29
N LEU A 785 42.05 21.42 -11.57
CA LEU A 785 41.44 20.31 -10.87
C LEU A 785 40.77 19.40 -11.91
N VAL A 786 41.18 18.13 -11.94
CA VAL A 786 40.70 17.13 -12.89
C VAL A 786 40.56 15.79 -12.17
N GLU A 787 39.66 14.95 -12.67
CA GLU A 787 39.58 13.56 -12.20
C GLU A 787 40.92 12.85 -12.41
N ARG A 788 41.40 12.19 -11.37
CA ARG A 788 42.62 11.40 -11.39
C ARG A 788 42.41 10.19 -12.30
N THR A 789 43.29 10.07 -13.28
CA THR A 789 43.31 8.95 -14.21
C THR A 789 44.68 8.30 -14.28
N GLU A 790 44.72 6.99 -14.49
CA GLU A 790 45.96 6.25 -14.78
C GLU A 790 45.84 5.55 -16.13
N GLU A 791 46.91 5.61 -16.93
CA GLU A 791 46.98 4.86 -18.19
C GLU A 791 47.22 3.37 -17.91
N ARG A 792 46.28 2.53 -18.32
CA ARG A 792 46.40 1.08 -18.24
C ARG A 792 46.56 0.50 -19.62
N VAL A 793 47.57 -0.38 -19.78
CA VAL A 793 47.77 -1.12 -21.03
C VAL A 793 46.62 -2.11 -21.25
N VAL A 794 45.97 -2.02 -22.41
CA VAL A 794 44.89 -2.91 -22.80
C VAL A 794 45.45 -4.30 -23.10
N THR A 795 44.82 -5.34 -22.56
CA THR A 795 45.17 -6.75 -22.82
C THR A 795 44.01 -7.51 -23.45
N ASP A 796 44.32 -8.45 -24.35
CA ASP A 796 43.34 -9.39 -24.91
C ASP A 796 42.87 -10.42 -23.86
N GLU A 797 41.90 -11.28 -24.22
CA GLU A 797 41.36 -12.34 -23.36
C GLU A 797 42.42 -13.35 -22.86
N ASN A 798 43.59 -13.39 -23.49
CA ASN A 798 44.71 -14.25 -23.11
C ASN A 798 45.77 -13.51 -22.29
N GLY A 799 45.55 -12.23 -21.96
CA GLY A 799 46.48 -11.37 -21.22
C GLY A 799 47.64 -10.82 -22.05
N ASN A 800 47.57 -10.85 -23.39
CA ASN A 800 48.60 -10.24 -24.24
C ASN A 800 48.29 -8.75 -24.47
N ILE A 801 49.34 -7.93 -24.52
CA ILE A 801 49.24 -6.50 -24.80
C ILE A 801 48.64 -6.27 -26.20
N VAL A 802 47.61 -5.43 -26.27
CA VAL A 802 47.06 -4.88 -27.50
C VAL A 802 47.90 -3.67 -27.91
N TYR A 803 48.18 -3.53 -29.20
CA TYR A 803 49.01 -2.44 -29.74
C TYR A 803 48.20 -1.60 -30.73
N GLN A 804 48.49 -0.30 -30.78
CA GLN A 804 47.82 0.64 -31.69
C GLN A 804 48.08 0.26 -33.15
N THR A 805 47.04 0.36 -33.99
CA THR A 805 47.13 0.13 -35.43
C THR A 805 46.66 1.33 -36.25
N ASP A 806 47.24 1.55 -37.43
CA ASP A 806 46.74 2.50 -38.41
C ASP A 806 45.45 2.01 -39.09
N ASN A 807 44.87 2.85 -39.95
CA ASN A 807 43.63 2.54 -40.69
C ASN A 807 43.75 1.34 -41.64
N ASP A 808 44.97 0.89 -41.94
CA ASP A 808 45.25 -0.28 -42.79
C ASP A 808 45.61 -1.53 -41.94
N GLY A 809 45.55 -1.43 -40.61
CA GLY A 809 45.80 -2.52 -39.65
C GLY A 809 47.29 -2.77 -39.35
N ASN A 810 48.20 -1.86 -39.72
CA ASN A 810 49.62 -1.98 -39.38
C ASN A 810 49.92 -1.37 -38.01
N LEU A 811 50.86 -1.95 -37.26
CA LEU A 811 51.29 -1.45 -35.95
C LEU A 811 51.89 -0.04 -36.04
N ILE A 812 51.44 0.85 -35.16
CA ILE A 812 52.06 2.16 -34.95
C ILE A 812 53.30 1.96 -34.07
N LEU A 813 54.44 2.53 -34.48
CA LEU A 813 55.73 2.35 -33.81
C LEU A 813 56.23 3.66 -33.20
N ASP A 814 56.92 3.57 -32.06
CA ASP A 814 57.61 4.68 -31.41
C ASP A 814 58.92 5.09 -32.14
N ALA A 815 59.62 6.09 -31.59
CA ALA A 815 60.86 6.61 -32.15
C ALA A 815 62.03 5.60 -32.15
N ASP A 816 61.95 4.55 -31.34
CA ASP A 816 62.92 3.45 -31.26
C ASP A 816 62.44 2.22 -32.05
N ASN A 817 61.36 2.36 -32.81
CA ASN A 817 60.77 1.36 -33.71
C ASN A 817 60.13 0.16 -32.96
N ASN A 818 59.63 0.37 -31.74
CA ASN A 818 58.84 -0.59 -30.98
C ASN A 818 57.33 -0.32 -31.17
N PRO A 819 56.46 -1.35 -31.21
CA PRO A 819 55.01 -1.16 -31.23
C PRO A 819 54.50 -0.41 -29.99
N ILE A 820 53.61 0.56 -30.20
CA ILE A 820 53.00 1.37 -29.13
C ILE A 820 51.80 0.61 -28.55
N PRO A 821 51.79 0.30 -27.24
CA PRO A 821 50.63 -0.32 -26.59
C PRO A 821 49.37 0.55 -26.70
N GLU A 822 48.22 -0.08 -26.88
CA GLU A 822 46.93 0.56 -26.67
C GLU A 822 46.75 0.78 -25.16
N VAL A 823 46.33 1.98 -24.77
CA VAL A 823 46.11 2.35 -23.38
C VAL A 823 44.68 2.85 -23.18
N GLU A 824 44.07 2.45 -22.08
CA GLU A 824 42.80 2.99 -21.59
C GLU A 824 43.06 3.84 -20.35
N LEU A 825 42.23 4.87 -20.13
CA LEU A 825 42.25 5.65 -18.89
C LEU A 825 41.33 4.97 -17.88
N ILE A 826 41.87 4.66 -16.70
CA ILE A 826 41.08 4.18 -15.56
C ILE A 826 40.97 5.29 -14.51
N THR A 827 39.81 5.44 -13.90
CA THR A 827 39.58 6.37 -12.78
C THR A 827 39.80 5.67 -11.44
N PHE A 828 39.93 6.47 -10.38
CA PHE A 828 40.06 5.98 -9.01
C PHE A 828 38.75 6.23 -8.25
N PRO A 829 37.84 5.24 -8.17
CA PRO A 829 36.54 5.45 -7.57
C PRO A 829 36.64 5.63 -6.06
N ILE A 830 35.96 6.64 -5.55
CA ILE A 830 35.65 6.85 -4.14
C ILE A 830 34.20 6.47 -3.87
N THR A 831 33.98 5.83 -2.73
CA THR A 831 32.61 5.47 -2.30
C THR A 831 31.96 6.67 -1.63
N ARG A 832 30.64 6.80 -1.72
CA ARG A 832 29.87 7.85 -1.01
C ARG A 832 30.15 7.91 0.49
N THR A 833 30.07 9.09 1.09
CA THR A 833 30.37 9.30 2.52
C THR A 833 29.19 9.02 3.45
N MET A 834 27.98 9.23 2.95
CA MET A 834 26.73 8.95 3.65
C MET A 834 25.86 7.98 2.84
N THR A 835 25.06 7.18 3.52
CA THR A 835 24.11 6.25 2.89
C THR A 835 22.70 6.75 3.10
N SER A 836 22.04 7.14 2.00
CA SER A 836 20.62 7.45 1.99
C SER A 836 19.80 6.29 2.55
N GLY A 837 18.87 6.63 3.43
CA GLY A 837 18.03 5.68 4.16
C GLY A 837 18.78 4.90 5.23
N ASN A 838 20.04 5.19 5.57
CA ASN A 838 20.76 4.43 6.60
C ASN A 838 21.85 5.28 7.29
N ALA A 839 21.44 6.08 8.27
CA ALA A 839 22.37 6.88 9.07
C ALA A 839 23.36 6.00 9.85
N LEU A 840 22.91 4.86 10.39
CA LEU A 840 23.71 3.96 11.23
C LEU A 840 24.96 3.44 10.52
N ASN A 841 24.85 3.07 9.23
CA ASN A 841 25.96 2.56 8.42
C ASN A 841 26.68 3.66 7.61
N SER A 842 26.43 4.94 7.92
CA SER A 842 27.12 6.04 7.27
C SER A 842 28.45 6.32 7.95
N ARG A 843 29.56 6.04 7.26
CA ARG A 843 30.93 6.30 7.77
C ARG A 843 31.18 7.75 8.16
N PHE A 844 30.36 8.69 7.65
CA PHE A 844 30.40 10.10 8.04
C PHE A 844 30.39 10.29 9.56
N PHE A 845 29.62 9.51 10.32
CA PHE A 845 29.52 9.73 11.76
C PHE A 845 30.78 9.29 12.52
N GLU A 846 31.60 8.40 11.96
CA GLU A 846 32.83 7.90 12.60
C GLU A 846 33.90 8.98 12.77
N ILE A 847 33.91 10.03 11.95
CA ILE A 847 34.92 11.09 12.07
C ILE A 847 34.64 12.04 13.25
N PHE A 848 33.38 12.12 13.69
CA PHE A 848 32.94 12.98 14.80
C PHE A 848 32.92 12.25 16.15
N ASP A 849 32.92 10.91 16.13
CA ASP A 849 32.92 10.11 17.35
C ASP A 849 34.30 10.19 18.06
N PRO A 850 34.36 10.63 19.34
CA PRO A 850 35.59 10.70 20.12
C PRO A 850 36.41 9.40 20.16
N ALA A 851 35.77 8.24 20.03
CA ALA A 851 36.41 6.93 20.07
C ALA A 851 37.18 6.62 18.78
N THR A 852 36.75 7.16 17.63
CA THR A 852 37.30 6.86 16.31
C THR A 852 37.95 8.06 15.61
N SER A 853 37.64 9.29 16.00
CA SER A 853 38.11 10.52 15.34
C SER A 853 39.64 10.62 15.25
N ASN A 854 40.35 10.08 16.25
CA ASN A 854 41.81 10.04 16.30
C ASN A 854 42.47 9.14 15.23
N ASN A 855 41.68 8.36 14.47
CA ASN A 855 42.17 7.53 13.37
C ASN A 855 42.27 8.29 12.05
N PHE A 856 41.75 9.51 11.97
CA PHE A 856 41.74 10.34 10.77
C PHE A 856 42.87 11.38 10.79
N GLU A 857 43.22 11.93 9.62
CA GLU A 857 44.29 12.94 9.51
C GLU A 857 43.96 14.22 10.29
N TYR A 858 42.67 14.54 10.39
CA TYR A 858 42.15 15.67 11.16
C TYR A 858 41.07 15.19 12.13
N ASP A 859 41.16 15.62 13.39
CA ASP A 859 40.18 15.32 14.44
C ASP A 859 38.96 16.23 14.29
N HIS A 860 37.81 15.66 13.94
CA HIS A 860 36.54 16.37 13.80
C HIS A 860 35.67 16.28 15.06
N ASN A 861 36.17 15.69 16.16
CA ASN A 861 35.43 15.60 17.40
C ASN A 861 34.98 16.98 17.90
N GLY A 862 33.68 17.13 18.15
CA GLY A 862 33.06 18.39 18.57
C GLY A 862 33.02 19.48 17.49
N ALA A 863 33.37 19.17 16.23
CA ALA A 863 33.22 20.11 15.13
C ALA A 863 31.74 20.36 14.78
N LEU A 864 30.89 19.34 14.94
CA LEU A 864 29.43 19.44 14.92
C LEU A 864 28.89 19.18 16.34
N SER A 865 27.83 19.88 16.70
CA SER A 865 27.07 19.64 17.94
C SER A 865 26.17 18.42 17.81
N ASP A 866 25.69 17.88 18.93
CA ASP A 866 24.80 16.72 18.94
C ASP A 866 23.47 17.00 18.20
N ALA A 867 22.95 18.22 18.29
CA ALA A 867 21.77 18.64 17.53
C ALA A 867 22.00 18.64 16.01
N GLU A 868 23.19 19.04 15.55
CA GLU A 868 23.57 19.02 14.14
C GLU A 868 23.78 17.58 13.63
N LEU A 869 24.43 16.72 14.43
CA LEU A 869 24.61 15.31 14.10
C LEU A 869 23.28 14.55 14.06
N ARG A 870 22.38 14.87 15.00
CA ARG A 870 21.00 14.38 14.98
C ARG A 870 20.30 14.78 13.69
N LEU A 871 20.28 16.06 13.32
CA LEU A 871 19.59 16.53 12.10
C LEU A 871 20.06 15.77 10.85
N LEU A 872 21.37 15.51 10.75
CA LEU A 872 21.94 14.71 9.66
C LEU A 872 21.47 13.25 9.68
N SER A 873 21.39 12.63 10.86
CA SER A 873 20.88 11.26 10.99
C SER A 873 19.41 11.15 10.57
N GLU A 874 18.59 12.12 10.98
CA GLU A 874 17.16 12.16 10.66
C GLU A 874 16.94 12.31 9.15
N TRP A 875 17.65 13.27 8.55
CA TRP A 875 17.64 13.49 7.11
C TRP A 875 18.06 12.26 6.32
N LEU A 876 19.12 11.57 6.73
CA LEU A 876 19.56 10.34 6.08
C LEU A 876 18.52 9.23 6.21
N ASP A 877 17.95 9.02 7.40
CA ASP A 877 17.03 7.90 7.61
C ASP A 877 15.71 8.04 6.85
N ILE A 878 15.23 9.26 6.61
CA ILE A 878 14.07 9.52 5.73
C ILE A 878 14.41 9.45 4.23
N GLY A 879 15.66 9.12 3.88
CA GLY A 879 16.09 8.90 2.50
C GLY A 879 17.05 9.93 1.94
N GLY A 880 17.56 10.87 2.75
CA GLY A 880 18.45 11.92 2.28
C GLY A 880 17.80 12.76 1.18
N GLN A 881 16.53 13.12 1.37
CA GLN A 881 15.72 13.86 0.40
C GLN A 881 16.32 15.26 0.14
N TYR A 882 16.17 15.80 -1.08
CA TYR A 882 16.64 17.16 -1.37
C TYR A 882 15.61 18.21 -0.89
N TYR A 883 14.33 18.01 -1.21
CA TYR A 883 13.19 18.63 -0.53
C TYR A 883 12.27 17.56 0.07
N ASN A 884 11.72 17.84 1.23
CA ASN A 884 10.74 16.97 1.89
C ASN A 884 9.29 17.41 1.66
N ASN A 885 9.11 18.62 1.13
CA ASN A 885 7.82 19.22 0.85
C ASN A 885 7.87 19.77 -0.59
N PRO A 886 7.02 19.28 -1.51
CA PRO A 886 7.10 19.66 -2.92
C PRO A 886 6.80 21.16 -3.12
N PHE A 887 6.02 21.78 -2.23
CA PHE A 887 5.68 23.20 -2.30
C PHE A 887 6.80 24.15 -1.87
N ASP A 888 7.90 23.63 -1.29
CA ASP A 888 9.09 24.42 -0.95
C ASP A 888 10.13 24.38 -2.08
N ALA A 889 10.00 23.45 -3.01
CA ALA A 889 10.92 23.30 -4.12
C ALA A 889 10.74 24.40 -5.18
N PRO A 890 11.80 24.72 -5.96
CA PRO A 890 11.66 25.58 -7.12
C PRO A 890 10.67 24.97 -8.13
N LEU A 891 9.81 25.81 -8.69
CA LEU A 891 8.96 25.44 -9.82
C LEU A 891 9.80 25.41 -11.10
N ASP A 892 9.39 24.57 -12.05
CA ASP A 892 10.01 24.45 -13.38
C ASP A 892 9.72 25.60 -14.34
#